data_AF-A0A2P1QRG6-F1
#
_entry.id   AF-A0A2P1QRG6-F1
#
_cell.length_a   1.000
_cell.length_b   1.000
_cell.length_c   1.000
_cell.angle_alpha   90.00
_cell.angle_beta   90.00
_cell.angle_gamma   90.00
#
_symmetry.space_group_name_H-M   'P 1'
#
loop_
_entity.id
_entity.type
_entity.pdbx_description
1 polymer ?
#
loop_
_entity_poly.entity_id
_entity_poly.type
_entity_poly.pdbx_seq_one_letter_code
_entity_poly.pdbx_strand_id
1 'polypeptide(L)'
;MGSLNRMRQSILLLRIGKKLFPNLILIFLILTAPSVKSQDEPEGENSERISASVEKTDPSRIQSVVLYSSFAYVTRNLRIKIKAGNSEIYLGEIPDRVSERTISVRFPDSSKKIKIRGIRGRIRVERKARTKEIASLLKRQETLNDQIRFLSSEIEELIEEEKVVVKISPAIKKDPAPQEEIADPEFLSGFQRQYQEHLNQLSLIRRKKLETLDQVREESLVVDARLNHLGRLEAKQKKEIYLEVETSEDTETSIEYKYLISGASWFPRYSLQLTEESRSGYLSWFALVRNDTGEDWEKVKLFFTASNPDLDIDLPIVSEWRIQTQTATEDSKQQVYKENEESFHAAQDISPSSGVAAAREKKKEAEVSRKKNKRAPEITTGKSAPAPMEQSRQIIQENYSNRANSLRTEDNLNQLKTDLENQRNSFNDGRYDQANYYGQEALKKFSKLSDFSRKELNSIETYTEELIRKGSLILSSQKVPGGLIPPSPLEGFDYQYVSGISETIPSDRSFNKVFLKKKSLSLTPGYFASPLAGSGAYLTVEASNSEGEPLLAGPMEVFSGNTLLGNTVLNTSKPGETIRMELGQDRDILVNRRETSFEQKEGVISSRTKIKYKVSIEVKNRKKRNTVLTLIDRVPYTVDDSVEIKFEFGKDLPSKNEEGILTYKMELPSGGKKIIEFEYSVSYPSENKLIRTPGSGGY
;
A
#
# COMPACT_ATOMS: atom_id res chain seq x y z
N MET A 1 -12.60 -4.93 -95.64
CA MET A 1 -14.00 -5.40 -95.55
C MET A 1 -13.98 -6.93 -95.47
N GLY A 2 -14.60 -7.63 -94.53
CA GLY A 2 -15.27 -7.18 -93.28
C GLY A 2 -16.04 -8.32 -92.60
N SER A 3 -16.10 -8.32 -91.25
CA SER A 3 -16.87 -9.22 -90.34
C SER A 3 -16.54 -10.74 -90.41
N LEU A 4 -16.32 -11.54 -89.34
CA LEU A 4 -16.99 -11.73 -88.03
C LEU A 4 -18.45 -12.24 -88.13
N ASN A 5 -18.94 -13.17 -87.30
CA ASN A 5 -18.44 -13.65 -85.99
C ASN A 5 -18.80 -15.13 -85.63
N ARG A 6 -18.31 -15.63 -84.49
CA ARG A 6 -18.60 -16.93 -83.79
C ARG A 6 -19.05 -16.65 -82.34
N MET A 7 -19.48 -17.56 -81.44
CA MET A 7 -20.22 -18.86 -81.45
C MET A 7 -20.63 -19.15 -79.95
N ARG A 8 -21.44 -20.18 -79.63
CA ARG A 8 -22.15 -20.36 -78.32
C ARG A 8 -21.55 -21.42 -77.34
N GLN A 9 -21.78 -21.17 -76.03
CA GLN A 9 -22.20 -22.07 -74.92
C GLN A 9 -21.34 -23.24 -74.36
N SER A 10 -20.89 -23.06 -73.09
CA SER A 10 -21.37 -23.72 -71.84
C SER A 10 -21.20 -25.24 -71.47
N ILE A 11 -20.65 -25.45 -70.24
CA ILE A 11 -21.20 -26.23 -69.08
C ILE A 11 -20.66 -27.65 -68.63
N LEU A 12 -20.40 -27.74 -67.31
CA LEU A 12 -20.36 -28.86 -66.31
C LEU A 12 -19.13 -29.79 -66.01
N LEU A 13 -19.26 -30.47 -64.85
CA LEU A 13 -18.30 -31.11 -63.92
C LEU A 13 -18.11 -32.63 -64.10
N LEU A 14 -17.00 -33.22 -63.58
CA LEU A 14 -17.05 -34.28 -62.53
C LEU A 14 -15.68 -34.60 -61.85
N ARG A 15 -15.71 -35.43 -60.78
CA ARG A 15 -14.56 -36.03 -60.05
C ARG A 15 -14.28 -37.48 -60.49
N ILE A 16 -13.04 -37.97 -60.33
CA ILE A 16 -12.62 -39.36 -59.96
C ILE A 16 -11.07 -39.38 -59.74
N GLY A 17 -10.50 -40.40 -59.08
CA GLY A 17 -9.03 -40.61 -58.99
C GLY A 17 -8.59 -41.86 -58.20
N LYS A 18 -7.30 -42.26 -58.30
CA LYS A 18 -6.63 -43.26 -57.43
C LYS A 18 -5.08 -43.33 -57.61
N LYS A 19 -4.42 -43.90 -56.58
CA LYS A 19 -2.97 -44.06 -56.26
C LYS A 19 -2.02 -44.63 -57.35
N LEU A 20 -0.72 -44.28 -57.31
CA LEU A 20 0.44 -45.17 -56.94
C LEU A 20 1.85 -44.47 -57.03
N PHE A 21 2.89 -45.10 -56.46
CA PHE A 21 4.35 -44.73 -56.39
C PHE A 21 5.18 -45.69 -57.32
N PRO A 22 6.55 -45.61 -57.55
CA PRO A 22 7.63 -45.11 -56.68
C PRO A 22 8.92 -44.43 -57.30
N ASN A 23 9.84 -44.04 -56.40
CA ASN A 23 11.33 -43.80 -56.44
C ASN A 23 12.16 -43.66 -57.75
N LEU A 24 13.12 -42.71 -57.72
CA LEU A 24 14.54 -42.91 -58.12
C LEU A 24 15.51 -41.94 -57.37
N ILE A 25 16.83 -42.11 -57.48
CA ILE A 25 17.90 -41.47 -56.67
C ILE A 25 19.12 -41.05 -57.53
N LEU A 26 19.75 -39.88 -57.25
CA LEU A 26 21.20 -39.55 -57.37
C LEU A 26 21.46 -38.15 -56.71
N ILE A 27 22.57 -37.73 -56.06
CA ILE A 27 23.97 -38.22 -55.85
C ILE A 27 24.93 -37.90 -57.04
N PHE A 28 26.20 -37.49 -56.89
CA PHE A 28 27.06 -37.19 -55.72
C PHE A 28 27.02 -35.66 -55.38
N LEU A 29 28.05 -34.79 -55.22
CA LEU A 29 29.53 -34.83 -55.23
C LEU A 29 30.12 -33.72 -54.32
N ILE A 30 31.35 -33.91 -53.81
CA ILE A 30 32.08 -33.05 -52.84
C ILE A 30 33.58 -33.03 -53.21
N LEU A 31 34.32 -31.94 -52.92
CA LEU A 31 35.79 -31.82 -52.68
C LEU A 31 36.06 -30.33 -52.27
N THR A 32 37.05 -29.88 -51.48
CA THR A 32 38.14 -30.48 -50.65
C THR A 32 38.47 -29.52 -49.47
N ALA A 33 39.45 -29.85 -48.60
CA ALA A 33 40.01 -28.96 -47.56
C ALA A 33 41.39 -28.35 -47.95
N PRO A 34 42.08 -27.58 -47.07
CA PRO A 34 43.02 -28.23 -46.12
C PRO A 34 43.10 -27.57 -44.72
N SER A 35 44.06 -28.04 -43.91
CA SER A 35 44.43 -27.60 -42.54
C SER A 35 45.98 -27.77 -42.40
N VAL A 36 46.75 -27.60 -41.31
CA VAL A 36 46.57 -27.69 -39.84
C VAL A 36 47.65 -26.85 -39.14
N LYS A 37 47.36 -26.20 -37.99
CA LYS A 37 48.32 -26.06 -36.85
C LYS A 37 47.67 -25.62 -35.52
N SER A 38 48.45 -25.71 -34.44
CA SER A 38 48.03 -25.92 -33.04
C SER A 38 48.73 -24.95 -32.04
N GLN A 39 48.55 -25.23 -30.74
CA GLN A 39 49.10 -24.59 -29.51
C GLN A 39 48.12 -23.63 -28.80
N ASP A 40 47.86 -23.72 -27.48
CA ASP A 40 48.28 -24.71 -26.45
C ASP A 40 47.17 -24.95 -25.40
N GLU A 41 47.31 -26.02 -24.62
CA GLU A 41 46.41 -26.47 -23.54
C GLU A 41 46.74 -25.78 -22.17
N PRO A 42 45.87 -25.83 -21.13
CA PRO A 42 45.70 -27.05 -20.32
C PRO A 42 44.26 -27.36 -19.85
N GLU A 43 44.14 -28.48 -19.12
CA GLU A 43 42.89 -29.18 -18.75
C GLU A 43 42.15 -28.65 -17.51
N GLY A 44 40.91 -29.14 -17.28
CA GLY A 44 40.12 -29.00 -16.05
C GLY A 44 38.79 -28.25 -16.25
N GLU A 45 37.60 -28.78 -15.91
CA GLU A 45 37.22 -30.08 -15.32
C GLU A 45 35.97 -30.66 -16.03
N ASN A 46 35.64 -31.93 -15.75
CA ASN A 46 34.42 -32.59 -16.25
C ASN A 46 33.14 -31.89 -15.75
N SER A 47 32.36 -31.33 -16.69
CA SER A 47 30.95 -31.01 -16.44
C SER A 47 30.08 -32.23 -16.75
N GLU A 48 29.98 -33.16 -15.77
CA GLU A 48 29.01 -34.24 -15.83
C GLU A 48 27.60 -33.68 -16.06
N ARG A 49 26.92 -34.18 -17.09
CA ARG A 49 25.51 -33.83 -17.35
C ARG A 49 24.60 -34.56 -16.37
N ILE A 50 24.47 -34.01 -15.16
CA ILE A 50 23.51 -34.48 -14.15
C ILE A 50 22.10 -34.46 -14.77
N SER A 51 21.54 -35.65 -14.99
CA SER A 51 20.19 -35.84 -15.51
C SER A 51 19.16 -35.57 -14.41
N ALA A 52 18.90 -34.30 -14.12
CA ALA A 52 17.99 -33.86 -13.06
C ALA A 52 16.54 -34.32 -13.32
N SER A 53 16.15 -35.43 -12.70
CA SER A 53 14.77 -35.92 -12.66
C SER A 53 13.96 -35.12 -11.63
N VAL A 54 13.23 -34.10 -12.10
CA VAL A 54 12.28 -33.35 -11.26
C VAL A 54 11.07 -34.26 -10.96
N GLU A 55 11.13 -35.00 -9.84
CA GLU A 55 10.01 -35.85 -9.41
C GLU A 55 8.79 -35.02 -8.97
N LYS A 56 7.60 -35.62 -9.06
CA LYS A 56 6.35 -34.98 -8.63
C LYS A 56 6.30 -34.91 -7.10
N THR A 57 6.41 -33.70 -6.56
CA THR A 57 6.25 -33.42 -5.13
C THR A 57 4.78 -33.23 -4.76
N ASP A 58 4.42 -33.50 -3.50
CA ASP A 58 3.19 -32.94 -2.93
C ASP A 58 3.28 -31.40 -2.90
N PRO A 59 2.14 -30.68 -3.02
CA PRO A 59 2.14 -29.23 -2.89
C PRO A 59 2.54 -28.82 -1.47
N SER A 60 3.59 -28.00 -1.35
CA SER A 60 4.04 -27.51 -0.06
C SER A 60 2.97 -26.65 0.62
N ARG A 61 2.77 -26.87 1.92
CA ARG A 61 1.75 -26.20 2.72
C ARG A 61 2.37 -25.46 3.89
N ILE A 62 1.83 -24.28 4.24
CA ILE A 62 2.17 -23.58 5.48
C ILE A 62 1.65 -24.41 6.67
N GLN A 63 2.54 -24.75 7.59
CA GLN A 63 2.22 -25.41 8.85
C GLN A 63 1.98 -24.38 9.96
N SER A 64 2.84 -23.36 10.04
CA SER A 64 2.77 -22.33 11.06
C SER A 64 3.43 -21.03 10.64
N VAL A 65 3.05 -19.93 11.27
CA VAL A 65 3.64 -18.60 11.07
C VAL A 65 3.96 -17.97 12.43
N VAL A 66 5.20 -17.50 12.59
CA VAL A 66 5.60 -16.65 13.73
C VAL A 66 5.53 -15.20 13.28
N LEU A 67 4.75 -14.37 13.95
CA LEU A 67 4.61 -12.95 13.63
C LEU A 67 5.40 -12.08 14.61
N TYR A 68 6.09 -11.10 14.02
CA TYR A 68 6.76 -9.98 14.67
C TYR A 68 5.99 -8.68 14.34
N SER A 69 6.47 -7.54 14.84
CA SER A 69 5.87 -6.21 14.59
C SER A 69 5.66 -5.89 13.09
N SER A 70 6.61 -6.25 12.22
CA SER A 70 6.59 -5.95 10.77
C SER A 70 6.98 -7.11 9.84
N PHE A 71 7.13 -8.33 10.39
CA PHE A 71 7.59 -9.51 9.66
C PHE A 71 6.85 -10.78 10.07
N ALA A 72 6.92 -11.80 9.22
CA ALA A 72 6.54 -13.17 9.53
C ALA A 72 7.69 -14.14 9.23
N TYR A 73 7.93 -15.09 10.14
CA TYR A 73 8.69 -16.31 9.84
C TYR A 73 7.71 -17.43 9.48
N VAL A 74 7.61 -17.73 8.19
CA VAL A 74 6.67 -18.73 7.67
C VAL A 74 7.37 -20.08 7.70
N THR A 75 6.72 -21.09 8.28
CA THR A 75 7.17 -22.48 8.26
C THR A 75 6.27 -23.30 7.34
N ARG A 76 6.86 -23.86 6.28
CA ARG A 76 6.18 -24.77 5.35
C ARG A 76 6.70 -26.19 5.50
N ASN A 77 5.85 -27.15 5.14
CA ASN A 77 6.23 -28.54 5.01
C ASN A 77 5.81 -29.11 3.64
N LEU A 78 6.49 -30.20 3.23
CA LEU A 78 6.06 -31.10 2.16
C LEU A 78 6.53 -32.52 2.47
N ARG A 79 5.97 -33.50 1.76
CA ARG A 79 6.50 -34.88 1.67
C ARG A 79 7.06 -35.11 0.28
N ILE A 80 8.09 -35.94 0.20
CA ILE A 80 8.81 -36.20 -1.03
C ILE A 80 9.49 -37.57 -1.03
N LYS A 81 9.63 -38.13 -2.24
CA LYS A 81 10.48 -39.28 -2.54
C LYS A 81 11.73 -38.76 -3.24
N ILE A 82 12.89 -39.25 -2.80
CA ILE A 82 14.20 -38.80 -3.24
C ILE A 82 14.95 -40.04 -3.72
N LYS A 83 15.50 -39.99 -4.93
CA LYS A 83 16.26 -41.09 -5.52
C LYS A 83 17.70 -41.09 -5.05
N ALA A 84 18.28 -42.29 -4.97
CA ALA A 84 19.72 -42.46 -4.73
C ALA A 84 20.55 -41.65 -5.77
N GLY A 85 21.58 -40.97 -5.29
CA GLY A 85 22.37 -40.00 -6.08
C GLY A 85 21.93 -38.55 -5.86
N ASN A 86 22.22 -37.69 -6.85
CA ASN A 86 21.93 -36.25 -6.82
C ASN A 86 20.50 -35.97 -7.33
N SER A 87 19.72 -35.19 -6.58
CA SER A 87 18.34 -34.80 -6.94
C SER A 87 18.14 -33.29 -6.80
N GLU A 88 17.45 -32.66 -7.77
CA GLU A 88 16.91 -31.31 -7.64
C GLU A 88 15.42 -31.38 -7.27
N ILE A 89 15.09 -30.89 -6.08
CA ILE A 89 13.78 -30.96 -5.45
C ILE A 89 13.07 -29.60 -5.57
N TYR A 90 11.84 -29.59 -6.08
CA TYR A 90 11.00 -28.40 -6.07
C TYR A 90 10.32 -28.20 -4.71
N LEU A 91 10.59 -27.08 -4.02
CA LEU A 91 9.97 -26.77 -2.72
C LEU A 91 8.65 -25.99 -2.84
N GLY A 92 8.40 -25.34 -3.98
CA GLY A 92 7.17 -24.57 -4.24
C GLY A 92 7.42 -23.13 -4.71
N GLU A 93 6.32 -22.41 -4.95
CA GLU A 93 6.32 -20.97 -5.21
C GLU A 93 6.34 -20.19 -3.88
N ILE A 94 7.18 -19.17 -3.76
CA ILE A 94 7.14 -18.18 -2.65
C ILE A 94 6.89 -16.77 -3.20
N PRO A 95 6.40 -15.82 -2.37
CA PRO A 95 6.32 -14.41 -2.76
C PRO A 95 7.71 -13.80 -3.03
N ASP A 96 7.76 -12.82 -3.92
CA ASP A 96 9.02 -12.15 -4.28
C ASP A 96 9.66 -11.38 -3.10
N ARG A 97 8.84 -10.95 -2.13
CA ARG A 97 9.24 -10.26 -0.89
C ARG A 97 10.01 -11.13 0.12
N VAL A 98 10.22 -12.42 -0.14
CA VAL A 98 11.02 -13.29 0.74
C VAL A 98 12.51 -12.95 0.65
N SER A 99 13.13 -12.78 1.82
CA SER A 99 14.58 -12.57 1.93
C SER A 99 15.32 -13.90 1.76
N GLU A 100 15.91 -14.14 0.59
CA GLU A 100 16.54 -15.43 0.22
C GLU A 100 17.59 -15.91 1.23
N ARG A 101 18.38 -14.98 1.79
CA ARG A 101 19.38 -15.22 2.85
C ARG A 101 18.80 -15.83 4.15
N THR A 102 17.47 -15.84 4.30
CA THR A 102 16.76 -16.38 5.48
C THR A 102 16.11 -17.74 5.23
N ILE A 103 16.16 -18.25 3.99
CA ILE A 103 15.58 -19.56 3.63
C ILE A 103 16.44 -20.66 4.28
N SER A 104 15.89 -21.29 5.30
CA SER A 104 16.49 -22.45 5.97
C SER A 104 15.68 -23.71 5.67
N VAL A 105 16.36 -24.84 5.51
CA VAL A 105 15.77 -26.14 5.13
C VAL A 105 16.28 -27.22 6.06
N ARG A 106 15.38 -28.10 6.52
CA ARG A 106 15.68 -29.19 7.45
C ARG A 106 14.91 -30.46 7.09
N PHE A 107 15.57 -31.59 7.26
CA PHE A 107 14.93 -32.91 7.30
C PHE A 107 14.61 -33.23 8.77
N PRO A 108 13.33 -33.37 9.18
CA PRO A 108 12.97 -33.68 10.56
C PRO A 108 13.36 -35.11 10.98
N ASP A 109 13.39 -36.05 10.03
CA ASP A 109 13.85 -37.42 10.25
C ASP A 109 15.38 -37.49 10.17
N SER A 110 16.05 -37.46 11.33
CA SER A 110 17.50 -37.56 11.45
C SER A 110 18.07 -38.95 11.18
N SER A 111 17.23 -39.98 10.94
CA SER A 111 17.71 -41.30 10.51
C SER A 111 18.15 -41.31 9.05
N LYS A 112 17.69 -40.35 8.24
CA LYS A 112 17.99 -40.26 6.79
C LYS A 112 19.27 -39.48 6.54
N LYS A 113 20.25 -40.14 5.93
CA LYS A 113 21.54 -39.55 5.53
C LYS A 113 21.41 -38.74 4.23
N ILE A 114 20.67 -37.63 4.31
CA ILE A 114 20.46 -36.71 3.18
C ILE A 114 21.39 -35.51 3.35
N LYS A 115 22.23 -35.26 2.35
CA LYS A 115 23.16 -34.12 2.33
C LYS A 115 22.59 -33.01 1.44
N ILE A 116 22.42 -31.82 2.00
CA ILE A 116 22.06 -30.62 1.24
C ILE A 116 23.31 -30.13 0.50
N ARG A 117 23.19 -29.89 -0.80
CA ARG A 117 24.23 -29.34 -1.67
C ARG A 117 24.03 -27.85 -1.95
N GLY A 118 22.78 -27.37 -2.00
CA GLY A 118 22.47 -25.95 -2.19
C GLY A 118 20.97 -25.67 -2.21
N ILE A 119 20.62 -24.38 -2.21
CA ILE A 119 19.25 -23.88 -2.43
C ILE A 119 19.34 -22.89 -3.59
N ARG A 120 18.51 -23.03 -4.63
CA ARG A 120 18.45 -22.14 -5.78
C ARG A 120 17.07 -21.48 -5.89
N GLY A 121 17.04 -20.15 -5.98
CA GLY A 121 15.86 -19.44 -6.47
C GLY A 121 15.82 -19.40 -8.00
N ARG A 122 14.64 -19.62 -8.60
CA ARG A 122 14.37 -19.34 -10.02
C ARG A 122 13.18 -18.41 -10.14
N ILE A 123 13.36 -17.27 -10.82
CA ILE A 123 12.25 -16.35 -11.10
C ILE A 123 11.49 -16.86 -12.33
N ARG A 124 10.27 -17.35 -12.11
CA ARG A 124 9.36 -17.77 -13.18
C ARG A 124 8.29 -16.71 -13.40
N VAL A 125 8.42 -16.00 -14.52
CA VAL A 125 7.38 -15.05 -14.95
C VAL A 125 6.22 -15.84 -15.57
N GLU A 126 5.08 -15.94 -14.87
CA GLU A 126 3.93 -16.72 -15.35
C GLU A 126 3.19 -16.03 -16.50
N ARG A 127 3.73 -16.21 -17.72
CA ARG A 127 3.15 -15.67 -18.96
C ARG A 127 2.22 -16.66 -19.66
N LYS A 128 2.56 -17.96 -19.69
CA LYS A 128 2.01 -18.96 -20.64
C LYS A 128 0.48 -19.01 -20.80
N ALA A 129 -0.30 -18.88 -19.72
CA ALA A 129 -1.76 -18.84 -19.81
C ALA A 129 -2.26 -17.52 -20.43
N ARG A 130 -1.87 -16.39 -19.84
CA ARG A 130 -2.20 -15.04 -20.34
C ARG A 130 -1.71 -14.81 -21.77
N THR A 131 -0.56 -15.36 -22.17
CA THR A 131 -0.03 -15.25 -23.54
C THR A 131 -0.98 -15.80 -24.59
N LYS A 132 -1.79 -16.85 -24.30
CA LYS A 132 -2.77 -17.36 -25.26
C LYS A 132 -3.94 -16.40 -25.45
N GLU A 133 -4.50 -15.87 -24.36
CA GLU A 133 -5.57 -14.87 -24.43
C GLU A 133 -5.07 -13.59 -25.09
N ILE A 134 -3.94 -13.04 -24.63
CA ILE A 134 -3.31 -11.84 -25.19
C ILE A 134 -2.99 -12.02 -26.68
N ALA A 135 -2.44 -13.16 -27.12
CA ALA A 135 -2.21 -13.41 -28.55
C ALA A 135 -3.52 -13.48 -29.36
N SER A 136 -4.60 -14.05 -28.80
CA SER A 136 -5.91 -14.08 -29.45
C SER A 136 -6.54 -12.69 -29.55
N LEU A 137 -6.39 -11.85 -28.51
CA LEU A 137 -6.86 -10.47 -28.49
C LEU A 137 -6.03 -9.55 -29.39
N LEU A 138 -4.71 -9.73 -29.45
CA LEU A 138 -3.84 -9.02 -30.41
C LEU A 138 -4.21 -9.34 -31.86
N LYS A 139 -4.51 -10.62 -32.18
CA LYS A 139 -4.99 -10.99 -33.51
C LYS A 139 -6.40 -10.44 -33.81
N ARG A 140 -7.28 -10.37 -32.80
CA ARG A 140 -8.59 -9.71 -32.90
C ARG A 140 -8.39 -8.21 -33.21
N GLN A 141 -7.51 -7.54 -32.46
CA GLN A 141 -7.15 -6.13 -32.65
C GLN A 141 -6.56 -5.84 -34.04
N GLU A 142 -5.66 -6.69 -34.54
CA GLU A 142 -5.13 -6.64 -35.91
C GLU A 142 -6.25 -6.71 -36.96
N THR A 143 -7.14 -7.71 -36.82
CA THR A 143 -8.30 -7.91 -37.71
C THR A 143 -9.24 -6.71 -37.70
N LEU A 144 -9.52 -6.15 -36.51
CA LEU A 144 -10.38 -4.97 -36.34
C LEU A 144 -9.74 -3.71 -36.94
N ASN A 145 -8.43 -3.50 -36.74
CA ASN A 145 -7.69 -2.37 -37.31
C ASN A 145 -7.69 -2.40 -38.85
N ASP A 146 -7.62 -3.59 -39.46
CA ASP A 146 -7.72 -3.76 -40.91
C ASP A 146 -9.15 -3.55 -41.42
N GLN A 147 -10.17 -4.04 -40.70
CA GLN A 147 -11.59 -3.75 -41.01
C GLN A 147 -11.91 -2.26 -40.92
N ILE A 148 -11.40 -1.57 -39.89
CA ILE A 148 -11.53 -0.11 -39.72
C ILE A 148 -10.89 0.61 -40.90
N ARG A 149 -9.65 0.25 -41.27
CA ARG A 149 -8.96 0.87 -42.42
C ARG A 149 -9.76 0.69 -43.72
N PHE A 150 -10.25 -0.52 -43.98
CA PHE A 150 -11.04 -0.84 -45.17
C PHE A 150 -12.36 -0.05 -45.20
N LEU A 151 -13.16 -0.12 -44.14
CA LEU A 151 -14.44 0.60 -44.04
C LEU A 151 -14.26 2.12 -44.12
N SER A 152 -13.20 2.67 -43.50
CA SER A 152 -12.87 4.09 -43.62
C SER A 152 -12.62 4.50 -45.08
N SER A 153 -11.78 3.77 -45.82
CA SER A 153 -11.53 4.07 -47.23
C SER A 153 -12.78 3.91 -48.11
N GLU A 154 -13.59 2.87 -47.89
CA GLU A 154 -14.87 2.71 -48.61
C GLU A 154 -15.88 3.83 -48.31
N ILE A 155 -15.85 4.42 -47.12
CA ILE A 155 -16.72 5.55 -46.74
C ILE A 155 -16.18 6.86 -47.36
N GLU A 156 -14.87 7.07 -47.38
CA GLU A 156 -14.24 8.21 -48.07
C GLU A 156 -14.56 8.19 -49.58
N GLU A 157 -14.49 7.02 -50.22
CA GLU A 157 -14.86 6.81 -51.63
C GLU A 157 -16.33 7.18 -51.90
N LEU A 158 -17.26 6.66 -51.09
CA LEU A 158 -18.70 6.99 -51.19
C LEU A 158 -18.98 8.48 -50.93
N ILE A 159 -18.19 9.14 -50.06
CA ILE A 159 -18.31 10.58 -49.81
C ILE A 159 -17.89 11.39 -51.04
N GLU A 160 -16.82 10.99 -51.74
CA GLU A 160 -16.42 11.64 -53.00
C GLU A 160 -17.36 11.29 -54.16
N GLU A 161 -17.90 10.08 -54.24
CA GLU A 161 -18.94 9.71 -55.21
C GLU A 161 -20.19 10.58 -55.03
N GLU A 162 -20.74 10.68 -53.81
CA GLU A 162 -21.87 11.59 -53.52
C GLU A 162 -21.52 13.06 -53.88
N LYS A 163 -20.32 13.54 -53.57
CA LYS A 163 -19.86 14.89 -53.96
C LYS A 163 -19.74 15.09 -55.47
N VAL A 164 -19.47 14.03 -56.25
CA VAL A 164 -19.43 14.08 -57.72
C VAL A 164 -20.85 14.04 -58.29
N VAL A 165 -21.72 13.13 -57.83
CA VAL A 165 -23.11 13.05 -58.27
C VAL A 165 -23.86 14.36 -57.98
N VAL A 166 -23.67 14.97 -56.80
CA VAL A 166 -24.29 16.26 -56.45
C VAL A 166 -23.86 17.42 -57.38
N LYS A 167 -22.65 17.37 -57.96
CA LYS A 167 -22.20 18.36 -58.97
C LYS A 167 -22.85 18.17 -60.36
N ILE A 168 -23.42 17.00 -60.62
CA ILE A 168 -24.11 16.64 -61.87
C ILE A 168 -25.62 17.01 -61.80
N SER A 169 -26.09 17.53 -60.65
CA SER A 169 -27.48 17.97 -60.44
C SER A 169 -27.99 18.87 -61.58
N PRO A 170 -29.14 18.53 -62.22
CA PRO A 170 -29.69 19.31 -63.31
C PRO A 170 -30.20 20.66 -62.80
N ALA A 171 -29.43 21.71 -63.03
CA ALA A 171 -29.83 23.08 -62.69
C ALA A 171 -30.93 23.56 -63.65
N ILE A 172 -32.19 23.45 -63.22
CA ILE A 172 -33.32 24.13 -63.88
C ILE A 172 -33.12 25.64 -63.69
N LYS A 173 -32.40 26.27 -64.63
CA LYS A 173 -32.30 27.73 -64.75
C LYS A 173 -33.72 28.27 -64.93
N LYS A 174 -34.09 29.31 -64.18
CA LYS A 174 -35.43 29.93 -64.30
C LYS A 174 -35.62 30.76 -65.58
N ASP A 175 -34.54 31.09 -66.26
CA ASP A 175 -34.53 31.76 -67.57
C ASP A 175 -33.82 30.87 -68.60
N PRO A 176 -34.47 30.47 -69.69
CA PRO A 176 -33.82 29.77 -70.80
C PRO A 176 -33.05 30.74 -71.69
N ALA A 177 -31.80 30.40 -72.04
CA ALA A 177 -31.12 31.09 -73.13
C ALA A 177 -31.74 30.66 -74.47
N PRO A 178 -31.95 31.56 -75.45
CA PRO A 178 -32.76 31.31 -76.64
C PRO A 178 -32.03 30.48 -77.73
N GLN A 179 -31.43 29.34 -77.36
CA GLN A 179 -30.91 28.34 -78.30
C GLN A 179 -30.61 26.94 -77.70
N GLU A 180 -30.85 26.70 -76.40
CA GLU A 180 -30.74 25.34 -75.82
C GLU A 180 -32.03 24.55 -76.10
N GLU A 181 -31.94 23.30 -76.61
CA GLU A 181 -33.11 22.45 -76.80
C GLU A 181 -33.80 22.18 -75.45
N ILE A 182 -35.11 22.41 -75.38
CA ILE A 182 -35.90 22.10 -74.19
C ILE A 182 -35.98 20.58 -74.08
N ALA A 183 -35.12 20.01 -73.23
CA ALA A 183 -35.14 18.58 -72.93
C ALA A 183 -36.54 18.16 -72.48
N ASP A 184 -37.02 17.05 -73.05
CA ASP A 184 -38.38 16.55 -72.86
C ASP A 184 -38.75 16.49 -71.36
N PRO A 185 -39.88 17.09 -70.92
CA PRO A 185 -40.34 17.01 -69.53
C PRO A 185 -40.51 15.58 -68.99
N GLU A 186 -40.84 14.61 -69.84
CA GLU A 186 -40.95 13.20 -69.43
C GLU A 186 -39.56 12.59 -69.19
N PHE A 187 -38.60 12.83 -70.10
CA PHE A 187 -37.17 12.55 -69.88
C PHE A 187 -36.59 13.23 -68.63
N LEU A 188 -36.81 14.54 -68.44
CA LEU A 188 -36.29 15.31 -67.30
C LEU A 188 -36.84 14.80 -65.97
N SER A 189 -38.14 14.51 -65.89
CA SER A 189 -38.76 13.98 -64.66
C SER A 189 -38.35 12.52 -64.38
N GLY A 190 -38.13 11.72 -65.44
CA GLY A 190 -37.54 10.39 -65.34
C GLY A 190 -36.09 10.43 -64.81
N PHE A 191 -35.25 11.29 -65.40
CA PHE A 191 -33.87 11.50 -64.98
C PHE A 191 -33.78 12.03 -63.55
N GLN A 192 -34.59 13.02 -63.17
CA GLN A 192 -34.65 13.54 -61.81
C GLN A 192 -35.05 12.47 -60.79
N ARG A 193 -36.00 11.59 -61.14
CA ARG A 193 -36.40 10.44 -60.29
C ARG A 193 -35.26 9.45 -60.13
N GLN A 194 -34.59 9.06 -61.21
CA GLN A 194 -33.46 8.13 -61.19
C GLN A 194 -32.25 8.69 -60.42
N TYR A 195 -31.97 9.99 -60.57
CA TYR A 195 -30.92 10.72 -59.85
C TYR A 195 -31.18 10.75 -58.33
N GLN A 196 -32.41 11.08 -57.92
CA GLN A 196 -32.79 11.07 -56.50
C GLN A 196 -32.76 9.65 -55.90
N GLU A 197 -33.22 8.64 -56.65
CA GLU A 197 -33.14 7.24 -56.22
C GLU A 197 -31.69 6.79 -56.03
N HIS A 198 -30.78 7.14 -56.95
CA HIS A 198 -29.36 6.81 -56.83
C HIS A 198 -28.70 7.50 -55.62
N LEU A 199 -28.99 8.77 -55.35
CA LEU A 199 -28.52 9.47 -54.14
C LEU A 199 -29.10 8.87 -52.84
N ASN A 200 -30.35 8.44 -52.85
CA ASN A 200 -30.97 7.71 -51.73
C ASN A 200 -30.29 6.36 -51.49
N GLN A 201 -29.88 5.66 -52.55
CA GLN A 201 -29.13 4.40 -52.44
C GLN A 201 -27.70 4.61 -51.92
N LEU A 202 -26.94 5.57 -52.46
CA LEU A 202 -25.59 5.90 -51.98
C LEU A 202 -25.60 6.29 -50.50
N SER A 203 -26.47 7.22 -50.11
CA SER A 203 -26.58 7.67 -48.70
C SER A 203 -27.11 6.58 -47.75
N LEU A 204 -27.90 5.61 -48.24
CA LEU A 204 -28.28 4.41 -47.49
C LEU A 204 -27.09 3.47 -47.29
N ILE A 205 -26.25 3.26 -48.32
CA ILE A 205 -25.04 2.44 -48.23
C ILE A 205 -24.02 3.10 -47.29
N ARG A 206 -23.71 4.38 -47.48
CA ARG A 206 -22.82 5.17 -46.62
C ARG A 206 -23.26 5.13 -45.16
N ARG A 207 -24.56 5.29 -44.88
CA ARG A 207 -25.11 5.18 -43.53
C ARG A 207 -24.89 3.80 -42.89
N LYS A 208 -25.10 2.70 -43.64
CA LYS A 208 -24.85 1.34 -43.16
C LYS A 208 -23.36 1.07 -42.91
N LYS A 209 -22.47 1.57 -43.77
CA LYS A 209 -21.02 1.46 -43.57
C LYS A 209 -20.55 2.28 -42.36
N LEU A 210 -21.06 3.49 -42.16
CA LEU A 210 -20.79 4.31 -40.96
C LEU A 210 -21.25 3.62 -39.67
N GLU A 211 -22.43 3.02 -39.66
CA GLU A 211 -22.96 2.23 -38.53
C GLU A 211 -22.08 1.00 -38.23
N THR A 212 -21.58 0.34 -39.28
CA THR A 212 -20.65 -0.80 -39.14
C THR A 212 -19.27 -0.35 -38.65
N LEU A 213 -18.75 0.77 -39.17
CA LEU A 213 -17.48 1.36 -38.72
C LEU A 213 -17.55 1.77 -37.24
N ASP A 214 -18.66 2.34 -36.78
CA ASP A 214 -18.87 2.69 -35.37
C ASP A 214 -18.87 1.43 -34.48
N GLN A 215 -19.53 0.34 -34.89
CA GLN A 215 -19.52 -0.94 -34.16
C GLN A 215 -18.11 -1.56 -34.09
N VAL A 216 -17.40 -1.67 -35.22
CA VAL A 216 -16.04 -2.23 -35.27
C VAL A 216 -15.05 -1.35 -34.49
N ARG A 217 -15.24 -0.02 -34.50
CA ARG A 217 -14.43 0.93 -33.72
C ARG A 217 -14.72 0.82 -32.22
N GLU A 218 -15.97 0.61 -31.80
CA GLU A 218 -16.30 0.32 -30.40
C GLU A 218 -15.62 -0.98 -29.94
N GLU A 219 -15.72 -2.06 -30.73
CA GLU A 219 -15.04 -3.33 -30.42
C GLU A 219 -13.52 -3.17 -30.33
N SER A 220 -12.90 -2.40 -31.24
CA SER A 220 -11.47 -2.09 -31.21
C SER A 220 -11.04 -1.37 -29.91
N LEU A 221 -11.80 -0.36 -29.46
CA LEU A 221 -11.52 0.37 -28.22
C LEU A 221 -11.65 -0.54 -26.98
N VAL A 222 -12.63 -1.45 -26.99
CA VAL A 222 -12.89 -2.41 -25.91
C VAL A 222 -11.80 -3.49 -25.84
N VAL A 223 -11.35 -4.00 -26.99
CA VAL A 223 -10.24 -4.98 -27.06
C VAL A 223 -8.92 -4.34 -26.62
N ASP A 224 -8.64 -3.09 -27.01
CA ASP A 224 -7.48 -2.35 -26.51
C ASP A 224 -7.57 -2.09 -24.98
N ALA A 225 -8.74 -1.69 -24.46
CA ALA A 225 -8.93 -1.51 -23.01
C ALA A 225 -8.67 -2.82 -22.23
N ARG A 226 -9.14 -3.96 -22.75
CA ARG A 226 -8.90 -5.29 -22.18
C ARG A 226 -7.42 -5.73 -22.30
N LEU A 227 -6.76 -5.47 -23.43
CA LEU A 227 -5.33 -5.70 -23.63
C LEU A 227 -4.48 -4.86 -22.66
N ASN A 228 -4.79 -3.57 -22.52
CA ASN A 228 -4.16 -2.68 -21.55
C ASN A 228 -4.32 -3.22 -20.13
N HIS A 229 -5.51 -3.66 -19.72
CA HIS A 229 -5.72 -4.25 -18.40
C HIS A 229 -4.92 -5.55 -18.20
N LEU A 230 -4.95 -6.48 -19.16
CA LEU A 230 -4.21 -7.75 -19.08
C LEU A 230 -2.69 -7.57 -19.08
N GLY A 231 -2.17 -6.52 -19.73
CA GLY A 231 -0.76 -6.13 -19.69
C GLY A 231 -0.38 -5.36 -18.42
N ARG A 232 -1.29 -4.54 -17.87
CA ARG A 232 -1.12 -3.79 -16.62
C ARG A 232 -1.21 -4.69 -15.38
N LEU A 233 -1.99 -5.76 -15.43
CA LEU A 233 -1.96 -6.83 -14.43
C LEU A 233 -0.55 -7.42 -14.43
N GLU A 234 0.23 -7.08 -13.39
CA GLU A 234 1.61 -7.51 -13.27
C GLU A 234 1.77 -8.99 -13.61
N ALA A 235 2.77 -9.29 -14.43
CA ALA A 235 3.19 -10.65 -14.68
C ALA A 235 3.83 -11.17 -13.40
N LYS A 236 3.00 -11.68 -12.47
CA LYS A 236 3.40 -12.10 -11.12
C LYS A 236 4.70 -12.89 -11.21
N GLN A 237 5.77 -12.30 -10.67
CA GLN A 237 7.07 -12.93 -10.62
C GLN A 237 6.98 -13.98 -9.52
N LYS A 238 6.73 -15.23 -9.92
CA LYS A 238 6.64 -16.36 -9.02
C LYS A 238 8.05 -16.88 -8.80
N LYS A 239 8.47 -16.85 -7.54
CA LYS A 239 9.81 -17.24 -7.13
C LYS A 239 9.75 -18.72 -6.77
N GLU A 240 10.21 -19.57 -7.68
CA GLU A 240 10.27 -21.02 -7.47
C GLU A 240 11.56 -21.34 -6.70
N ILE A 241 11.45 -22.05 -5.58
CA ILE A 241 12.63 -22.53 -4.84
C ILE A 241 12.91 -23.99 -5.16
N TYR A 242 14.17 -24.26 -5.44
CA TYR A 242 14.71 -25.60 -5.65
C TYR A 242 15.77 -25.91 -4.59
N LEU A 243 15.77 -27.14 -4.09
CA LEU A 243 16.72 -27.69 -3.13
C LEU A 243 17.54 -28.77 -3.82
N GLU A 244 18.87 -28.68 -3.75
CA GLU A 244 19.77 -29.70 -4.28
C GLU A 244 20.21 -30.62 -3.15
N VAL A 245 20.00 -31.93 -3.33
CA VAL A 245 20.35 -32.94 -2.32
C VAL A 245 21.06 -34.15 -2.93
N GLU A 246 21.71 -34.90 -2.04
CA GLU A 246 22.41 -36.15 -2.30
C GLU A 246 22.00 -37.17 -1.23
N THR A 247 21.58 -38.37 -1.63
CA THR A 247 21.26 -39.49 -0.73
C THR A 247 21.87 -40.79 -1.27
N SER A 248 22.30 -41.69 -0.39
CA SER A 248 22.84 -43.00 -0.79
C SER A 248 21.75 -44.00 -1.20
N GLU A 249 20.50 -43.78 -0.79
CA GLU A 249 19.38 -44.72 -0.93
C GLU A 249 18.08 -44.00 -1.26
N ASP A 250 17.22 -44.67 -2.04
CA ASP A 250 15.84 -44.25 -2.30
C ASP A 250 15.07 -44.05 -0.98
N THR A 251 14.65 -42.80 -0.71
CA THR A 251 14.10 -42.40 0.59
C THR A 251 12.83 -41.57 0.44
N GLU A 252 11.79 -41.92 1.20
CA GLU A 252 10.63 -41.06 1.46
C GLU A 252 10.84 -40.30 2.76
N THR A 253 10.63 -38.98 2.76
CA THR A 253 10.86 -38.10 3.92
C THR A 253 9.94 -36.88 3.88
N SER A 254 9.82 -36.19 5.02
CA SER A 254 9.35 -34.80 5.06
C SER A 254 10.50 -33.82 4.90
N ILE A 255 10.19 -32.64 4.35
CA ILE A 255 11.03 -31.44 4.38
C ILE A 255 10.27 -30.38 5.18
N GLU A 256 10.95 -29.80 6.16
CA GLU A 256 10.56 -28.52 6.76
C GLU A 256 11.42 -27.41 6.14
N TYR A 257 10.82 -26.32 5.70
CA TYR A 257 11.58 -25.12 5.33
C TYR A 257 10.93 -23.84 5.85
N LYS A 258 11.77 -22.86 6.15
CA LYS A 258 11.40 -21.63 6.86
C LYS A 258 12.01 -20.41 6.19
N TYR A 259 11.29 -19.30 6.19
CA TYR A 259 11.74 -18.04 5.58
C TYR A 259 11.13 -16.82 6.26
N LEU A 260 11.88 -15.71 6.27
CA LEU A 260 11.41 -14.40 6.70
C LEU A 260 10.77 -13.65 5.52
N ILE A 261 9.59 -13.08 5.76
CA ILE A 261 8.86 -12.25 4.80
C ILE A 261 8.31 -10.99 5.47
N SER A 262 8.39 -9.86 4.76
CA SER A 262 7.85 -8.57 5.20
C SER A 262 6.38 -8.38 4.79
N GLY A 263 5.69 -7.43 5.43
CA GLY A 263 4.29 -7.11 5.15
C GLY A 263 3.27 -7.86 6.01
N ALA A 264 3.72 -8.84 6.82
CA ALA A 264 2.96 -9.30 7.97
C ALA A 264 3.14 -8.32 9.16
N SER A 265 2.12 -8.17 10.00
CA SER A 265 2.21 -7.38 11.24
C SER A 265 1.12 -7.83 12.22
N TRP A 266 1.40 -7.76 13.52
CA TRP A 266 0.40 -8.03 14.57
C TRP A 266 0.39 -6.95 15.65
N PHE A 267 -0.76 -6.78 16.31
CA PHE A 267 -0.97 -5.76 17.35
C PHE A 267 -1.76 -6.36 18.52
N PRO A 268 -1.34 -6.18 19.80
CA PRO A 268 -2.14 -6.58 20.96
C PRO A 268 -3.46 -5.81 21.05
N ARG A 269 -4.55 -6.49 21.40
CA ARG A 269 -5.84 -5.86 21.76
C ARG A 269 -6.51 -6.63 22.89
N TYR A 270 -7.06 -5.88 23.84
CA TYR A 270 -7.67 -6.44 25.04
C TYR A 270 -9.15 -6.11 25.16
N SER A 271 -9.86 -6.92 25.94
CA SER A 271 -11.21 -6.60 26.42
C SER A 271 -11.35 -7.04 27.87
N LEU A 272 -11.75 -6.11 28.74
CA LEU A 272 -11.99 -6.36 30.16
C LEU A 272 -13.49 -6.37 30.42
N GLN A 273 -14.03 -7.55 30.69
CA GLN A 273 -15.41 -7.71 31.14
C GLN A 273 -15.46 -7.64 32.67
N LEU A 274 -15.98 -6.55 33.22
CA LEU A 274 -16.15 -6.38 34.66
C LEU A 274 -17.32 -7.21 35.19
N THR A 275 -17.14 -7.79 36.37
CA THR A 275 -18.13 -8.52 37.16
C THR A 275 -18.08 -8.09 38.63
N GLU A 276 -19.06 -8.51 39.45
CA GLU A 276 -19.07 -8.34 40.91
C GLU A 276 -18.66 -6.93 41.38
N GLU A 277 -19.38 -5.91 40.91
CA GLU A 277 -19.14 -4.50 41.27
C GLU A 277 -17.76 -3.93 40.88
N SER A 278 -17.03 -4.60 39.98
CA SER A 278 -15.62 -4.37 39.60
C SER A 278 -14.59 -4.91 40.60
N ARG A 279 -14.95 -5.94 41.38
CA ARG A 279 -14.02 -6.73 42.21
C ARG A 279 -13.47 -7.96 41.50
N SER A 280 -14.09 -8.36 40.40
CA SER A 280 -13.60 -9.41 39.51
C SER A 280 -13.86 -9.01 38.06
N GLY A 281 -13.22 -9.71 37.13
CA GLY A 281 -13.52 -9.57 35.72
C GLY A 281 -12.82 -10.61 34.86
N TYR A 282 -13.10 -10.60 33.56
CA TYR A 282 -12.42 -11.43 32.58
C TYR A 282 -11.64 -10.56 31.60
N LEU A 283 -10.32 -10.65 31.63
CA LEU A 283 -9.45 -10.11 30.59
C LEU A 283 -9.38 -11.11 29.43
N SER A 284 -9.73 -10.66 28.23
CA SER A 284 -9.63 -11.42 26.99
C SER A 284 -8.62 -10.76 26.06
N TRP A 285 -7.66 -11.53 25.55
CA TRP A 285 -6.57 -11.04 24.70
C TRP A 285 -6.70 -11.61 23.28
N PHE A 286 -6.57 -10.71 22.31
CA PHE A 286 -6.55 -10.97 20.89
C PHE A 286 -5.30 -10.37 20.24
N ALA A 287 -4.80 -11.01 19.18
CA ALA A 287 -3.90 -10.38 18.22
C ALA A 287 -4.74 -9.85 17.05
N LEU A 288 -4.57 -8.59 16.68
CA LEU A 288 -5.03 -8.09 15.38
C LEU A 288 -3.91 -8.36 14.35
N VAL A 289 -4.18 -9.25 13.42
CA VAL A 289 -3.22 -9.72 12.41
C VAL A 289 -3.50 -9.09 11.06
N ARG A 290 -2.50 -8.47 10.44
CA ARG A 290 -2.58 -7.92 9.08
C ARG A 290 -1.53 -8.59 8.20
N ASN A 291 -1.98 -9.15 7.08
CA ASN A 291 -1.14 -9.85 6.11
C ASN A 291 -1.14 -9.10 4.76
N ASP A 292 0.04 -8.64 4.33
CA ASP A 292 0.37 -8.16 2.98
C ASP A 292 1.59 -8.92 2.42
N THR A 293 1.76 -10.19 2.76
CA THR A 293 2.91 -10.99 2.28
C THR A 293 2.77 -11.39 0.80
N GLY A 294 1.56 -11.36 0.25
CA GLY A 294 1.21 -11.92 -1.06
C GLY A 294 0.83 -13.40 -1.01
N GLU A 295 0.75 -13.99 0.19
CA GLU A 295 0.46 -15.41 0.44
C GLU A 295 -0.68 -15.55 1.46
N ASP A 296 -1.77 -16.22 1.07
CA ASP A 296 -2.88 -16.54 1.95
C ASP A 296 -2.51 -17.70 2.90
N TRP A 297 -2.82 -17.57 4.18
CA TRP A 297 -2.48 -18.60 5.18
C TRP A 297 -3.72 -19.40 5.55
N GLU A 298 -3.81 -20.67 5.14
CA GLU A 298 -5.00 -21.51 5.39
C GLU A 298 -4.82 -22.55 6.50
N LYS A 299 -5.62 -22.42 7.57
CA LYS A 299 -5.66 -23.34 8.73
C LYS A 299 -4.25 -23.58 9.29
N VAL A 300 -3.52 -22.49 9.55
CA VAL A 300 -2.15 -22.47 10.06
C VAL A 300 -2.14 -22.26 11.57
N LYS A 301 -1.12 -22.77 12.27
CA LYS A 301 -0.90 -22.37 13.68
C LYS A 301 -0.15 -21.05 13.75
N LEU A 302 -0.70 -20.05 14.43
CA LEU A 302 -0.06 -18.75 14.58
C LEU A 302 0.67 -18.64 15.92
N PHE A 303 1.81 -17.97 15.87
CA PHE A 303 2.64 -17.61 17.01
C PHE A 303 2.96 -16.12 16.92
N PHE A 304 3.11 -15.46 18.06
CA PHE A 304 3.26 -13.99 18.14
C PHE A 304 4.35 -13.65 19.15
N THR A 305 5.31 -12.81 18.77
CA THR A 305 6.36 -12.30 19.67
C THR A 305 6.59 -10.81 19.43
N ALA A 306 7.06 -10.13 20.48
CA ALA A 306 7.45 -8.72 20.45
C ALA A 306 8.92 -8.49 20.08
N SER A 307 9.72 -9.56 19.96
CA SER A 307 11.11 -9.50 19.50
C SER A 307 11.24 -8.92 18.10
N ASN A 308 12.42 -8.37 17.78
CA ASN A 308 12.72 -7.84 16.45
C ASN A 308 13.83 -8.68 15.79
N PRO A 309 13.57 -9.40 14.67
CA PRO A 309 14.57 -10.22 14.00
C PRO A 309 15.62 -9.39 13.22
N ASP A 310 15.35 -8.10 12.98
CA ASP A 310 16.28 -7.15 12.34
C ASP A 310 17.10 -6.34 13.37
N LEU A 311 16.98 -6.63 14.68
CA LEU A 311 17.80 -5.99 15.70
C LEU A 311 19.22 -6.57 15.68
N ASP A 312 20.22 -5.71 15.57
CA ASP A 312 21.62 -6.11 15.76
C ASP A 312 21.87 -6.49 17.23
N ILE A 313 22.52 -7.63 17.43
CA ILE A 313 22.82 -8.23 18.74
C ILE A 313 24.34 -8.28 18.97
N ASP A 314 25.15 -7.83 18.02
CA ASP A 314 26.59 -7.72 18.21
C ASP A 314 26.92 -6.66 19.28
N LEU A 315 27.98 -6.93 20.05
CA LEU A 315 28.43 -6.04 21.11
C LEU A 315 28.85 -4.68 20.51
N PRO A 316 28.38 -3.54 21.06
CA PRO A 316 28.76 -2.23 20.55
C PRO A 316 30.27 -2.04 20.67
N ILE A 317 30.94 -1.81 19.54
CA ILE A 317 32.39 -1.75 19.46
C ILE A 317 32.89 -0.52 20.22
N VAL A 318 33.46 -0.74 21.39
CA VAL A 318 34.09 0.32 22.20
C VAL A 318 35.43 0.69 21.58
N SER A 319 35.46 1.79 20.83
CA SER A 319 36.69 2.40 20.32
C SER A 319 37.58 2.90 21.48
N GLU A 320 38.90 2.75 21.34
CA GLU A 320 39.86 3.26 22.33
C GLU A 320 39.85 4.80 22.41
N TRP A 321 39.59 5.36 23.60
CA TRP A 321 39.68 6.80 23.82
C TRP A 321 41.14 7.20 24.10
N ARG A 322 41.91 7.47 23.03
CA ARG A 322 43.29 7.95 23.14
C ARG A 322 43.32 9.43 23.52
N ILE A 323 43.66 9.73 24.77
CA ILE A 323 44.00 11.09 25.21
C ILE A 323 45.51 11.30 24.99
N GLN A 324 45.89 12.38 24.30
CA GLN A 324 47.28 12.78 24.11
C GLN A 324 47.48 14.22 24.62
N THR A 325 48.54 14.44 25.38
CA THR A 325 48.98 15.80 25.77
C THR A 325 49.79 16.40 24.63
N GLN A 326 49.27 17.44 23.98
CA GLN A 326 50.08 18.26 23.08
C GLN A 326 51.05 19.09 23.92
N THR A 327 52.35 18.86 23.78
CA THR A 327 53.37 19.70 24.42
C THR A 327 53.25 21.12 23.85
N ALA A 328 52.98 22.10 24.70
CA ALA A 328 52.90 23.49 24.28
C ALA A 328 54.30 24.01 23.89
N THR A 329 54.62 23.97 22.61
CA THR A 329 55.75 24.70 22.04
C THR A 329 55.51 26.20 22.22
N GLU A 330 56.44 26.91 22.86
CA GLU A 330 56.33 28.34 23.19
C GLU A 330 56.52 29.28 21.97
N ASP A 331 55.75 29.07 20.90
CA ASP A 331 55.85 29.85 19.65
C ASP A 331 54.50 30.43 19.15
N SER A 332 53.41 30.25 19.90
CA SER A 332 52.08 30.79 19.54
C SER A 332 51.87 32.27 19.91
N LYS A 333 52.82 32.92 20.61
CA LYS A 333 52.72 34.34 20.99
C LYS A 333 52.93 35.34 19.84
N GLN A 334 53.18 34.90 18.61
CA GLN A 334 53.23 35.77 17.42
C GLN A 334 52.12 35.56 16.39
N GLN A 335 51.25 34.53 16.51
CA GLN A 335 50.12 34.35 15.57
C GLN A 335 48.83 35.09 15.98
N VAL A 336 48.63 35.35 17.28
CA VAL A 336 47.42 36.02 17.82
C VAL A 336 47.18 37.43 17.27
N TYR A 337 48.20 38.06 16.64
CA TYR A 337 48.10 39.37 16.00
C TYR A 337 48.06 39.32 14.45
N LYS A 338 47.76 38.17 13.82
CA LYS A 338 47.54 38.09 12.36
C LYS A 338 46.26 37.41 11.88
N GLU A 339 45.63 36.53 12.66
CA GLU A 339 44.34 35.91 12.26
C GLU A 339 43.11 36.76 12.64
N ASN A 340 43.30 37.83 13.40
CA ASN A 340 42.24 38.72 13.89
C ASN A 340 41.74 39.77 12.86
N GLU A 341 42.35 39.87 11.67
CA GLU A 341 41.78 40.65 10.55
C GLU A 341 40.92 39.79 9.60
N GLU A 342 41.23 38.50 9.41
CA GLU A 342 40.44 37.61 8.53
C GLU A 342 39.18 37.05 9.23
N SER A 343 39.12 37.08 10.56
CA SER A 343 38.02 36.51 11.35
C SER A 343 36.76 37.40 11.47
N PHE A 344 36.82 38.69 11.13
CA PHE A 344 35.79 39.67 11.53
C PHE A 344 34.68 39.98 10.50
N HIS A 345 34.65 39.27 9.36
CA HIS A 345 33.70 39.53 8.26
C HIS A 345 32.80 38.35 7.84
N ALA A 346 32.77 37.25 8.60
CA ALA A 346 32.00 36.05 8.26
C ALA A 346 30.78 35.77 9.16
N ALA A 347 30.26 36.78 9.88
CA ALA A 347 29.20 36.60 10.89
C ALA A 347 28.08 37.66 10.84
N GLN A 348 27.66 38.05 9.63
CA GLN A 348 26.38 38.73 9.35
C GLN A 348 25.94 38.42 7.91
N ASP A 349 24.67 38.69 7.60
CA ASP A 349 23.98 38.40 6.33
C ASP A 349 23.79 36.89 5.98
N ILE A 350 22.66 36.42 5.45
CA ILE A 350 21.45 37.09 4.91
C ILE A 350 20.17 36.33 5.30
N SER A 351 19.04 37.04 5.32
CA SER A 351 17.68 36.49 5.29
C SER A 351 16.87 37.19 4.17
N PRO A 352 15.73 36.63 3.72
CA PRO A 352 15.43 36.46 2.30
C PRO A 352 14.96 37.72 1.58
N SER A 353 15.04 37.73 0.24
CA SER A 353 13.96 38.24 -0.64
C SER A 353 14.32 38.11 -2.13
N SER A 354 13.42 38.62 -2.99
CA SER A 354 13.46 38.53 -4.45
C SER A 354 13.69 39.88 -5.13
N GLY A 355 14.56 39.92 -6.15
CA GLY A 355 14.22 40.57 -7.42
C GLY A 355 14.97 41.84 -7.87
N VAL A 356 15.11 41.94 -9.20
CA VAL A 356 15.32 43.14 -10.04
C VAL A 356 16.73 43.78 -10.11
N ALA A 357 17.46 43.41 -11.16
CA ALA A 357 18.19 44.24 -12.17
C ALA A 357 19.17 45.39 -11.73
N ALA A 358 20.15 45.84 -12.51
CA ALA A 358 20.47 45.66 -13.94
C ALA A 358 21.98 45.83 -14.25
N ALA A 359 22.33 45.89 -15.55
CA ALA A 359 23.67 46.10 -16.17
C ALA A 359 24.64 44.89 -16.10
N ARG A 360 25.07 44.17 -17.16
CA ARG A 360 25.27 44.40 -18.63
C ARG A 360 26.73 44.70 -18.98
N GLU A 361 27.49 43.67 -19.40
CA GLU A 361 28.35 43.67 -20.61
C GLU A 361 28.78 42.23 -21.03
N LYS A 362 28.66 41.95 -22.33
CA LYS A 362 29.48 41.05 -23.19
C LYS A 362 30.08 39.74 -22.61
N LYS A 363 29.47 38.61 -22.98
CA LYS A 363 30.20 37.36 -23.28
C LYS A 363 30.38 37.21 -24.80
N LYS A 364 31.50 36.62 -25.23
CA LYS A 364 31.66 36.04 -26.59
C LYS A 364 31.37 34.55 -26.53
N GLU A 365 30.63 34.05 -27.50
CA GLU A 365 30.54 32.62 -27.79
C GLU A 365 31.77 32.17 -28.59
N ALA A 366 32.10 30.87 -28.54
CA ALA A 366 33.14 30.27 -29.35
C ALA A 366 32.54 29.20 -30.26
N GLU A 367 32.80 29.30 -31.56
CA GLU A 367 32.23 28.42 -32.57
C GLU A 367 32.86 27.01 -32.56
N VAL A 368 32.03 25.98 -32.75
CA VAL A 368 32.48 24.71 -33.35
C VAL A 368 31.82 24.61 -34.73
N SER A 369 32.65 24.45 -35.76
CA SER A 369 32.34 25.00 -37.08
C SER A 369 31.66 24.01 -38.05
N ARG A 370 30.51 24.41 -38.59
CA ARG A 370 29.81 23.72 -39.69
C ARG A 370 30.57 23.88 -41.01
N LYS A 371 31.25 22.84 -41.50
CA LYS A 371 31.63 22.74 -42.92
C LYS A 371 30.64 21.86 -43.68
N LYS A 372 30.01 22.46 -44.70
CA LYS A 372 29.09 21.78 -45.64
C LYS A 372 29.82 20.71 -46.45
N ASN A 373 29.15 19.61 -46.78
CA ASN A 373 29.25 19.09 -48.14
C ASN A 373 28.01 18.30 -48.60
N LYS A 374 27.67 18.51 -49.88
CA LYS A 374 26.78 17.77 -50.78
C LYS A 374 25.40 17.27 -50.26
N ARG A 375 24.34 17.86 -50.84
CA ARG A 375 23.00 17.27 -50.97
C ARG A 375 23.08 15.89 -51.66
N ALA A 376 22.41 14.90 -51.08
CA ALA A 376 21.65 13.89 -51.82
C ALA A 376 20.15 14.31 -51.79
N PRO A 377 19.28 13.82 -52.68
CA PRO A 377 17.98 14.46 -52.92
C PRO A 377 16.98 14.29 -51.77
N GLU A 378 16.11 15.30 -51.62
CA GLU A 378 14.87 15.19 -50.87
C GLU A 378 13.97 14.16 -51.57
N ILE A 379 13.83 12.97 -50.98
CA ILE A 379 12.65 12.14 -51.25
C ILE A 379 11.51 12.82 -50.51
N THR A 380 10.58 13.44 -51.26
CA THR A 380 9.36 14.02 -50.73
C THR A 380 8.43 12.91 -50.24
N THR A 381 8.66 12.41 -49.03
CA THR A 381 7.73 11.52 -48.34
C THR A 381 6.43 12.29 -48.14
N GLY A 382 5.37 11.88 -48.84
CA GLY A 382 4.05 12.49 -48.73
C GLY A 382 3.49 12.42 -47.31
N LYS A 383 2.43 13.18 -47.04
CA LYS A 383 1.69 13.13 -45.77
C LYS A 383 1.46 11.68 -45.35
N SER A 384 2.03 11.25 -44.23
CA SER A 384 1.67 9.98 -43.62
C SER A 384 0.17 10.02 -43.29
N ALA A 385 -0.59 9.06 -43.80
CA ALA A 385 -1.99 8.91 -43.41
C ALA A 385 -2.09 8.76 -41.88
N PRO A 386 -3.09 9.35 -41.21
CA PRO A 386 -3.30 9.17 -39.77
C PRO A 386 -3.49 7.70 -39.42
N ALA A 387 -3.36 7.32 -38.14
CA ALA A 387 -3.62 5.95 -37.74
C ALA A 387 -5.09 5.57 -38.02
N PRO A 388 -5.43 4.30 -38.34
CA PRO A 388 -6.82 3.92 -38.69
C PRO A 388 -7.86 4.29 -37.62
N MET A 389 -7.47 4.29 -36.34
CA MET A 389 -8.32 4.75 -35.23
C MET A 389 -8.59 6.26 -35.21
N GLU A 390 -7.68 7.07 -35.75
CA GLU A 390 -7.79 8.52 -35.89
C GLU A 390 -8.59 8.89 -37.15
N GLN A 391 -8.31 8.22 -38.29
CA GLN A 391 -9.07 8.38 -39.54
C GLN A 391 -10.56 8.07 -39.31
N SER A 392 -10.86 6.89 -38.74
CA SER A 392 -12.23 6.51 -38.42
C SER A 392 -12.90 7.45 -37.40
N ARG A 393 -12.13 8.02 -36.47
CA ARG A 393 -12.62 9.05 -35.53
C ARG A 393 -13.09 10.30 -36.27
N GLN A 394 -12.28 10.81 -37.21
CA GLN A 394 -12.60 11.99 -38.02
C GLN A 394 -13.83 11.72 -38.90
N ILE A 395 -13.84 10.61 -39.64
CA ILE A 395 -14.96 10.20 -40.50
C ILE A 395 -16.28 10.13 -39.71
N ILE A 396 -16.28 9.45 -38.55
CA ILE A 396 -17.47 9.35 -37.69
C ILE A 396 -17.85 10.71 -37.09
N GLN A 397 -16.89 11.52 -36.63
CA GLN A 397 -17.18 12.82 -36.02
C GLN A 397 -17.81 13.80 -37.04
N GLU A 398 -17.37 13.78 -38.29
CA GLU A 398 -17.89 14.61 -39.37
C GLU A 398 -19.21 14.10 -39.98
N ASN A 399 -19.41 12.78 -40.06
CA ASN A 399 -20.53 12.19 -40.83
C ASN A 399 -21.60 11.47 -39.99
N TYR A 400 -21.34 11.15 -38.71
CA TYR A 400 -22.21 10.27 -37.90
C TYR A 400 -22.29 10.62 -36.41
N SER A 401 -21.65 11.69 -35.95
CA SER A 401 -21.46 12.07 -34.53
C SER A 401 -22.72 11.98 -33.66
N ASN A 402 -23.88 12.44 -34.15
CA ASN A 402 -25.17 12.39 -33.44
C ASN A 402 -25.70 10.96 -33.13
N ARG A 403 -25.04 9.92 -33.63
CA ARG A 403 -25.41 8.50 -33.44
C ARG A 403 -24.23 7.59 -33.08
N ALA A 404 -23.04 8.17 -32.86
CA ALA A 404 -21.80 7.42 -32.68
C ALA A 404 -21.61 6.90 -31.25
N ASN A 405 -21.80 5.59 -31.05
CA ASN A 405 -21.50 4.93 -29.78
C ASN A 405 -20.00 4.81 -29.54
N SER A 406 -19.17 4.68 -30.59
CA SER A 406 -17.71 4.56 -30.43
C SER A 406 -17.06 5.83 -29.90
N LEU A 407 -17.53 7.03 -30.28
CA LEU A 407 -17.04 8.30 -29.75
C LEU A 407 -17.36 8.44 -28.26
N ARG A 408 -18.62 8.15 -27.87
CA ARG A 408 -19.04 8.15 -26.45
C ARG A 408 -18.28 7.10 -25.64
N THR A 409 -17.98 5.96 -26.25
CA THR A 409 -17.23 4.86 -25.60
C THR A 409 -15.75 5.23 -25.44
N GLU A 410 -15.11 5.82 -26.44
CA GLU A 410 -13.74 6.34 -26.38
C GLU A 410 -13.55 7.34 -25.22
N ASP A 411 -14.42 8.34 -25.11
CA ASP A 411 -14.33 9.34 -24.04
C ASP A 411 -14.55 8.73 -22.64
N ASN A 412 -15.51 7.82 -22.50
CA ASN A 412 -15.73 7.08 -21.23
C ASN A 412 -14.54 6.18 -20.89
N LEU A 413 -13.96 5.47 -21.86
CA LEU A 413 -12.82 4.57 -21.66
C LEU A 413 -11.53 5.32 -21.30
N ASN A 414 -11.28 6.50 -21.88
CA ASN A 414 -10.14 7.34 -21.52
C ASN A 414 -10.21 7.85 -20.07
N GLN A 415 -11.41 8.26 -19.62
CA GLN A 415 -11.63 8.63 -18.21
C GLN A 415 -11.52 7.40 -17.29
N LEU A 416 -12.15 6.28 -17.66
CA LEU A 416 -12.11 5.02 -16.91
C LEU A 416 -10.66 4.51 -16.73
N LYS A 417 -9.83 4.57 -17.77
CA LYS A 417 -8.40 4.22 -17.72
C LYS A 417 -7.64 5.01 -16.66
N THR A 418 -8.01 6.29 -16.48
CA THR A 418 -7.43 7.19 -15.48
C THR A 418 -7.92 6.85 -14.07
N ASP A 419 -9.22 6.63 -13.88
CA ASP A 419 -9.78 6.25 -12.57
C ASP A 419 -9.28 4.90 -12.07
N LEU A 420 -9.20 3.88 -12.93
CA LEU A 420 -8.66 2.55 -12.58
C LEU A 420 -7.17 2.60 -12.16
N GLU A 421 -6.41 3.51 -12.76
CA GLU A 421 -5.00 3.73 -12.45
C GLU A 421 -4.85 4.48 -11.11
N ASN A 422 -5.64 5.54 -10.90
CA ASN A 422 -5.70 6.26 -9.63
C ASN A 422 -6.21 5.39 -8.46
N GLN A 423 -7.19 4.52 -8.71
CA GLN A 423 -7.67 3.52 -7.76
C GLN A 423 -6.54 2.59 -7.33
N ARG A 424 -5.84 1.98 -8.29
CA ARG A 424 -4.75 1.04 -8.01
C ARG A 424 -3.60 1.71 -7.25
N ASN A 425 -3.17 2.89 -7.70
CA ASN A 425 -2.07 3.62 -7.08
C ASN A 425 -2.43 4.00 -5.63
N SER A 426 -3.63 4.55 -5.40
CA SER A 426 -4.09 4.87 -4.05
C SER A 426 -4.30 3.63 -3.16
N PHE A 427 -4.74 2.50 -3.72
CA PHE A 427 -4.87 1.24 -2.97
C PHE A 427 -3.50 0.67 -2.57
N ASN A 428 -2.52 0.72 -3.49
CA ASN A 428 -1.16 0.29 -3.25
C ASN A 428 -0.50 1.12 -2.15
N ASP A 429 -0.63 2.45 -2.24
CA ASP A 429 -0.12 3.45 -1.28
C ASP A 429 -0.86 3.46 0.07
N GLY A 430 -1.93 2.69 0.23
CA GLY A 430 -2.72 2.61 1.46
C GLY A 430 -3.73 3.73 1.68
N ARG A 431 -3.97 4.60 0.68
CA ARG A 431 -5.03 5.62 0.66
C ARG A 431 -6.36 4.98 0.20
N TYR A 432 -6.88 4.08 1.02
CA TYR A 432 -8.04 3.24 0.69
C TYR A 432 -9.35 4.03 0.49
N ASP A 433 -9.46 5.20 1.10
CA ASP A 433 -10.55 6.16 0.92
C ASP A 433 -10.55 6.74 -0.50
N GLN A 434 -9.38 7.19 -0.98
CA GLN A 434 -9.18 7.66 -2.34
C GLN A 434 -9.35 6.51 -3.35
N ALA A 435 -8.84 5.32 -3.04
CA ALA A 435 -9.04 4.14 -3.86
C ALA A 435 -10.53 3.77 -4.03
N ASN A 436 -11.31 3.83 -2.96
CA ASN A 436 -12.74 3.60 -3.00
C ASN A 436 -13.46 4.69 -3.83
N TYR A 437 -13.06 5.96 -3.71
CA TYR A 437 -13.59 7.06 -4.50
C TYR A 437 -13.35 6.86 -6.01
N TYR A 438 -12.11 6.63 -6.43
CA TYR A 438 -11.78 6.39 -7.84
C TYR A 438 -12.46 5.11 -8.38
N GLY A 439 -12.58 4.07 -7.55
CA GLY A 439 -13.34 2.87 -7.90
C GLY A 439 -14.82 3.16 -8.16
N GLN A 440 -15.47 3.96 -7.30
CA GLN A 440 -16.87 4.37 -7.52
C GLN A 440 -17.03 5.24 -8.77
N GLU A 441 -16.06 6.12 -9.06
CA GLU A 441 -16.01 6.90 -10.29
C GLU A 441 -15.80 6.05 -11.54
N ALA A 442 -15.03 4.96 -11.47
CA ALA A 442 -14.92 3.96 -12.52
C ALA A 442 -16.25 3.21 -12.75
N LEU A 443 -16.94 2.75 -11.69
CA LEU A 443 -18.24 2.08 -11.80
C LEU A 443 -19.33 2.98 -12.43
N LYS A 444 -19.33 4.28 -12.12
CA LYS A 444 -20.19 5.29 -12.79
C LYS A 444 -19.87 5.52 -14.27
N LYS A 445 -18.74 5.01 -14.77
CA LYS A 445 -18.32 5.08 -16.18
C LYS A 445 -18.59 3.76 -16.90
N PHE A 446 -18.38 2.61 -16.24
CA PHE A 446 -18.88 1.30 -16.71
C PHE A 446 -20.38 1.35 -17.00
N SER A 447 -21.20 1.97 -16.14
CA SER A 447 -22.65 2.11 -16.33
C SER A 447 -23.08 3.08 -17.45
N LYS A 448 -22.15 3.71 -18.17
CA LYS A 448 -22.41 4.56 -19.35
C LYS A 448 -21.98 3.92 -20.68
N LEU A 449 -21.30 2.78 -20.62
CA LEU A 449 -20.91 1.99 -21.79
C LEU A 449 -22.14 1.28 -22.40
N SER A 450 -21.99 0.66 -23.57
CA SER A 450 -23.00 -0.25 -24.11
C SER A 450 -23.01 -1.59 -23.35
N ASP A 451 -24.08 -2.37 -23.48
CA ASP A 451 -24.14 -3.73 -22.93
C ASP A 451 -23.04 -4.65 -23.48
N PHE A 452 -22.63 -4.43 -24.74
CA PHE A 452 -21.51 -5.13 -25.37
C PHE A 452 -20.18 -4.76 -24.71
N SER A 453 -19.88 -3.46 -24.65
CA SER A 453 -18.67 -2.92 -24.02
C SER A 453 -18.55 -3.36 -22.56
N ARG A 454 -19.65 -3.29 -21.79
CA ARG A 454 -19.67 -3.71 -20.39
C ARG A 454 -19.43 -5.22 -20.23
N LYS A 455 -20.05 -6.05 -21.09
CA LYS A 455 -19.88 -7.51 -21.06
C LYS A 455 -18.44 -7.95 -21.34
N GLU A 456 -17.76 -7.33 -22.30
CA GLU A 456 -16.34 -7.62 -22.61
C GLU A 456 -15.37 -7.15 -21.51
N LEU A 457 -15.73 -6.09 -20.76
CA LEU A 457 -14.91 -5.51 -19.69
C LEU A 457 -15.34 -5.96 -18.28
N ASN A 458 -16.29 -6.89 -18.15
CA ASN A 458 -16.87 -7.36 -16.88
C ASN A 458 -15.80 -7.82 -15.88
N SER A 459 -14.69 -8.42 -16.33
CA SER A 459 -13.58 -8.82 -15.45
C SER A 459 -12.88 -7.62 -14.78
N ILE A 460 -12.81 -6.48 -15.47
CA ILE A 460 -12.27 -5.22 -14.94
C ILE A 460 -13.27 -4.61 -13.96
N GLU A 461 -14.56 -4.64 -14.29
CA GLU A 461 -15.64 -4.16 -13.40
C GLU A 461 -15.65 -4.98 -12.09
N THR A 462 -15.63 -6.32 -12.16
CA THR A 462 -15.51 -7.20 -10.98
C THR A 462 -14.26 -6.91 -10.15
N TYR A 463 -13.10 -6.69 -10.77
CA TYR A 463 -11.86 -6.34 -10.06
C TYR A 463 -11.94 -4.95 -9.39
N THR A 464 -12.63 -4.00 -10.03
CA THR A 464 -12.91 -2.66 -9.47
C THR A 464 -13.75 -2.76 -8.20
N GLU A 465 -14.83 -3.57 -8.23
CA GLU A 465 -15.67 -3.87 -7.06
C GLU A 465 -14.89 -4.60 -5.95
N GLU A 466 -14.03 -5.56 -6.31
CA GLU A 466 -13.22 -6.30 -5.33
C GLU A 466 -12.25 -5.38 -4.57
N LEU A 467 -11.61 -4.43 -5.27
CA LEU A 467 -10.76 -3.41 -4.64
C LEU A 467 -11.57 -2.47 -3.73
N ILE A 468 -12.76 -2.03 -4.14
CA ILE A 468 -13.64 -1.21 -3.27
C ILE A 468 -14.05 -1.99 -2.02
N ARG A 469 -14.38 -3.29 -2.17
CA ARG A 469 -14.73 -4.17 -1.04
C ARG A 469 -13.56 -4.32 -0.07
N LYS A 470 -12.35 -4.57 -0.57
CA LYS A 470 -11.11 -4.66 0.23
C LYS A 470 -10.81 -3.33 0.93
N GLY A 471 -10.81 -2.20 0.21
CA GLY A 471 -10.56 -0.88 0.79
C GLY A 471 -11.56 -0.53 1.88
N SER A 472 -12.85 -0.83 1.66
CA SER A 472 -13.92 -0.65 2.66
C SER A 472 -13.73 -1.52 3.91
N LEU A 473 -13.33 -2.79 3.75
CA LEU A 473 -13.00 -3.68 4.88
C LEU A 473 -11.82 -3.14 5.68
N ILE A 474 -10.74 -2.74 5.02
CA ILE A 474 -9.53 -2.19 5.66
C ILE A 474 -9.90 -0.93 6.46
N LEU A 475 -10.57 0.05 5.84
CA LEU A 475 -11.06 1.27 6.51
C LEU A 475 -11.99 0.97 7.70
N SER A 476 -12.85 -0.05 7.60
CA SER A 476 -13.71 -0.46 8.72
C SER A 476 -12.89 -1.03 9.89
N SER A 477 -11.85 -1.81 9.58
CA SER A 477 -10.98 -2.46 10.56
C SER A 477 -9.98 -1.50 11.22
N GLN A 478 -9.67 -0.37 10.57
CA GLN A 478 -8.86 0.73 11.12
C GLN A 478 -9.57 1.58 12.19
N LYS A 479 -10.88 1.40 12.41
CA LYS A 479 -11.67 2.14 13.42
C LYS A 479 -11.41 1.67 14.86
N VAL A 480 -10.15 1.62 15.27
CA VAL A 480 -9.74 1.18 16.63
C VAL A 480 -9.52 2.40 17.53
N PRO A 481 -10.35 2.61 18.57
CA PRO A 481 -10.15 3.72 19.51
C PRO A 481 -8.81 3.59 20.23
N GLY A 482 -8.11 4.71 20.43
CA GLY A 482 -6.76 4.75 21.03
C GLY A 482 -5.60 4.43 20.07
N GLY A 483 -5.89 4.01 18.84
CA GLY A 483 -4.86 3.59 17.87
C GLY A 483 -4.32 2.18 18.12
N LEU A 484 -3.36 1.77 17.30
CA LEU A 484 -2.71 0.45 17.40
C LEU A 484 -1.27 0.61 17.89
N ILE A 485 -0.99 0.03 19.04
CA ILE A 485 0.35 -0.01 19.62
C ILE A 485 1.06 -1.26 19.07
N PRO A 486 2.19 -1.13 18.35
CA PRO A 486 2.95 -2.28 17.90
C PRO A 486 3.58 -3.02 19.11
N PRO A 487 3.77 -4.34 19.02
CA PRO A 487 4.41 -5.11 20.07
C PRO A 487 5.90 -4.73 20.15
N SER A 488 6.32 -4.21 21.29
CA SER A 488 7.72 -3.87 21.60
C SER A 488 8.33 -4.88 22.58
N PRO A 489 9.63 -5.23 22.45
CA PRO A 489 10.28 -6.16 23.37
C PRO A 489 10.18 -5.69 24.83
N LEU A 490 10.05 -6.64 25.77
CA LEU A 490 10.35 -6.38 27.17
C LEU A 490 11.82 -6.69 27.41
N GLU A 491 12.52 -5.80 28.11
CA GLU A 491 13.88 -6.06 28.58
C GLU A 491 13.94 -7.36 29.39
N GLY A 492 14.72 -8.33 28.88
CA GLY A 492 14.93 -9.64 29.48
C GLY A 492 13.84 -10.70 29.19
N PHE A 493 12.80 -10.38 28.42
CA PHE A 493 11.70 -11.32 28.14
C PHE A 493 11.30 -11.35 26.66
N ASP A 494 11.85 -12.30 25.90
CA ASP A 494 11.16 -12.81 24.71
C ASP A 494 10.06 -13.79 25.16
N TYR A 495 8.83 -13.54 24.72
CA TYR A 495 7.70 -14.43 24.97
C TYR A 495 6.91 -14.65 23.68
N GLN A 496 6.58 -15.92 23.42
CA GLN A 496 5.83 -16.34 22.24
C GLN A 496 4.39 -16.73 22.61
N TYR A 497 3.44 -15.85 22.34
CA TYR A 497 2.01 -16.15 22.43
C TYR A 497 1.58 -17.04 21.27
N VAL A 498 0.48 -17.78 21.44
CA VAL A 498 0.06 -18.85 20.52
C VAL A 498 -1.44 -18.70 20.25
N SER A 499 -1.88 -18.91 19.00
CA SER A 499 -3.32 -19.00 18.69
C SER A 499 -3.92 -20.26 19.31
N GLY A 500 -5.10 -20.12 19.93
CA GLY A 500 -5.80 -21.25 20.56
C GLY A 500 -6.29 -22.32 19.55
N ILE A 501 -6.43 -21.94 18.28
CA ILE A 501 -6.82 -22.80 17.16
C ILE A 501 -5.90 -22.59 15.96
N SER A 502 -6.11 -23.36 14.88
CA SER A 502 -5.53 -23.06 13.58
C SER A 502 -6.39 -22.02 12.85
N GLU A 503 -5.76 -20.93 12.42
CA GLU A 503 -6.41 -19.74 11.86
C GLU A 503 -6.31 -19.71 10.32
N THR A 504 -7.18 -18.94 9.67
CA THR A 504 -7.04 -18.58 8.25
C THR A 504 -6.92 -17.07 8.10
N ILE A 505 -5.81 -16.60 7.52
CA ILE A 505 -5.48 -15.17 7.37
C ILE A 505 -5.18 -14.87 5.90
N PRO A 506 -6.12 -14.26 5.14
CA PRO A 506 -5.87 -13.86 3.76
C PRO A 506 -4.85 -12.71 3.69
N SER A 507 -4.08 -12.65 2.61
CA SER A 507 -3.16 -11.54 2.31
C SER A 507 -3.91 -10.37 1.64
N ASP A 508 -5.00 -9.93 2.25
CA ASP A 508 -5.87 -8.86 1.74
C ASP A 508 -5.72 -7.50 2.44
N ARG A 509 -4.69 -7.36 3.30
CA ARG A 509 -4.37 -6.17 4.11
C ARG A 509 -5.39 -5.84 5.22
N SER A 510 -6.43 -6.64 5.45
CA SER A 510 -7.38 -6.45 6.55
C SER A 510 -6.81 -6.84 7.93
N PHE A 511 -7.37 -6.30 9.02
CA PHE A 511 -7.07 -6.78 10.37
C PHE A 511 -7.99 -7.94 10.77
N ASN A 512 -7.40 -9.12 10.95
CA ASN A 512 -8.04 -10.35 11.39
C ASN A 512 -7.86 -10.51 12.91
N LYS A 513 -8.95 -10.67 13.68
CA LYS A 513 -8.92 -10.73 15.15
C LYS A 513 -8.76 -12.17 15.66
N VAL A 514 -7.51 -12.58 15.87
CA VAL A 514 -7.13 -13.91 16.39
C VAL A 514 -7.27 -13.94 17.91
N PHE A 515 -7.88 -14.99 18.47
CA PHE A 515 -7.99 -15.16 19.93
C PHE A 515 -6.76 -15.87 20.51
N LEU A 516 -6.19 -15.30 21.57
CA LEU A 516 -5.05 -15.87 22.28
C LEU A 516 -5.48 -16.53 23.58
N LYS A 517 -6.07 -15.76 24.51
CA LYS A 517 -6.36 -16.22 25.88
C LYS A 517 -7.49 -15.44 26.53
N LYS A 518 -8.16 -16.05 27.50
CA LYS A 518 -9.11 -15.41 28.43
C LYS A 518 -8.76 -15.83 29.85
N LYS A 519 -8.64 -14.86 30.76
CA LYS A 519 -8.25 -15.04 32.17
C LYS A 519 -9.23 -14.32 33.09
N SER A 520 -9.58 -14.94 34.22
CA SER A 520 -10.23 -14.26 35.35
C SER A 520 -9.22 -13.42 36.15
N LEU A 521 -9.52 -12.15 36.38
CA LEU A 521 -8.75 -11.28 37.26
C LEU A 521 -9.53 -11.00 38.55
N SER A 522 -8.85 -11.09 39.68
CA SER A 522 -9.24 -10.37 40.89
C SER A 522 -8.88 -8.90 40.72
N LEU A 523 -9.83 -8.00 40.97
CA LEU A 523 -9.68 -6.56 40.77
C LEU A 523 -9.83 -5.84 42.10
N THR A 524 -8.95 -4.88 42.37
CA THR A 524 -9.04 -3.95 43.50
C THR A 524 -9.58 -2.62 42.98
N PRO A 525 -10.89 -2.31 43.11
CA PRO A 525 -11.44 -1.05 42.65
C PRO A 525 -11.09 0.09 43.61
N GLY A 526 -10.56 1.17 43.05
CA GLY A 526 -10.30 2.43 43.74
C GLY A 526 -10.76 3.62 42.92
N TYR A 527 -10.53 4.82 43.44
CA TYR A 527 -10.75 6.06 42.70
C TYR A 527 -9.48 6.90 42.70
N PHE A 528 -9.32 7.68 41.64
CA PHE A 528 -8.26 8.67 41.48
C PHE A 528 -8.87 10.05 41.18
N ALA A 529 -8.36 11.12 41.78
CA ALA A 529 -8.79 12.48 41.46
C ALA A 529 -7.63 13.47 41.59
N SER A 530 -7.55 14.43 40.68
CA SER A 530 -6.76 15.64 40.90
C SER A 530 -7.60 16.87 40.56
N PRO A 531 -8.11 17.62 41.56
CA PRO A 531 -8.96 18.78 41.33
C PRO A 531 -8.26 19.95 40.62
N LEU A 532 -6.93 19.91 40.50
CA LEU A 532 -6.13 20.81 39.68
C LEU A 532 -6.18 20.50 38.18
N ALA A 533 -6.40 19.22 37.81
CA ALA A 533 -6.63 18.79 36.43
C ALA A 533 -8.13 18.77 36.07
N GLY A 534 -9.01 18.49 37.05
CA GLY A 534 -10.45 18.64 36.91
C GLY A 534 -11.23 18.11 38.12
N SER A 535 -12.46 18.59 38.33
CA SER A 535 -13.32 18.22 39.47
C SER A 535 -13.90 16.79 39.44
N GLY A 536 -13.46 15.97 38.49
CA GLY A 536 -13.88 14.58 38.34
C GLY A 536 -12.98 13.62 39.11
N ALA A 537 -13.60 12.68 39.82
CA ALA A 537 -12.95 11.44 40.20
C ALA A 537 -13.13 10.39 39.09
N TYR A 538 -12.10 9.58 38.89
CA TYR A 538 -12.03 8.50 37.91
C TYR A 538 -12.01 7.17 38.65
N LEU A 539 -12.81 6.21 38.20
CA LEU A 539 -12.76 4.83 38.68
C LEU A 539 -11.49 4.18 38.12
N THR A 540 -10.71 3.55 38.99
CA THR A 540 -9.56 2.72 38.62
C THR A 540 -9.73 1.31 39.16
N VAL A 541 -9.11 0.33 38.51
CA VAL A 541 -8.93 -1.01 39.07
C VAL A 541 -7.46 -1.40 38.98
N GLU A 542 -6.97 -2.04 40.04
CA GLU A 542 -5.63 -2.64 40.09
C GLU A 542 -5.73 -4.16 40.13
N ALA A 543 -4.83 -4.85 39.43
CA ALA A 543 -4.76 -6.31 39.32
C ALA A 543 -3.31 -6.77 39.20
N SER A 544 -2.93 -7.93 39.74
CA SER A 544 -1.58 -8.49 39.54
C SER A 544 -1.52 -9.39 38.30
N ASN A 545 -0.42 -9.31 37.53
CA ASN A 545 -0.16 -10.20 36.41
C ASN A 545 0.33 -11.60 36.86
N SER A 546 -0.55 -12.34 37.55
CA SER A 546 -0.19 -13.55 38.31
C SER A 546 0.20 -14.82 37.53
N GLU A 547 0.18 -14.84 36.18
CA GLU A 547 0.15 -16.09 35.39
C GLU A 547 1.41 -16.35 34.53
N GLY A 548 2.55 -15.73 34.84
CA GLY A 548 3.84 -16.05 34.19
C GLY A 548 4.03 -15.51 32.76
N GLU A 549 3.00 -14.93 32.14
CA GLU A 549 3.04 -14.34 30.80
C GLU A 549 3.14 -12.81 30.88
N PRO A 550 4.06 -12.14 30.19
CA PRO A 550 4.04 -10.68 30.09
C PRO A 550 2.86 -10.21 29.25
N LEU A 551 2.19 -9.15 29.69
CA LEU A 551 1.17 -8.44 28.91
C LEU A 551 1.84 -7.29 28.15
N LEU A 552 1.62 -7.19 26.85
CA LEU A 552 2.15 -6.09 26.02
C LEU A 552 1.21 -4.89 26.04
N ALA A 553 1.74 -3.67 25.89
CA ALA A 553 0.90 -2.50 25.73
C ALA A 553 -0.08 -2.62 24.54
N GLY A 554 -1.32 -2.17 24.71
CA GLY A 554 -2.34 -2.23 23.65
C GLY A 554 -3.71 -1.66 24.05
N PRO A 555 -4.53 -1.26 23.07
CA PRO A 555 -5.88 -0.74 23.33
C PRO A 555 -6.78 -1.80 24.00
N MET A 556 -7.57 -1.35 24.97
CA MET A 556 -8.51 -2.17 25.74
C MET A 556 -9.94 -1.61 25.70
N GLU A 557 -10.91 -2.48 25.45
CA GLU A 557 -12.35 -2.19 25.59
C GLU A 557 -12.86 -2.65 26.97
N VAL A 558 -13.50 -1.75 27.73
CA VAL A 558 -14.02 -2.04 29.07
C VAL A 558 -15.55 -2.23 29.00
N PHE A 559 -16.03 -3.38 29.45
CA PHE A 559 -17.46 -3.73 29.47
C PHE A 559 -17.97 -3.98 30.89
N SER A 560 -19.25 -3.69 31.14
CA SER A 560 -19.98 -4.11 32.35
C SER A 560 -21.37 -4.59 31.95
N GLY A 561 -21.68 -5.85 32.27
CA GLY A 561 -22.75 -6.57 31.56
C GLY A 561 -22.52 -6.49 30.05
N ASN A 562 -23.58 -6.20 29.28
CA ASN A 562 -23.50 -6.03 27.82
C ASN A 562 -23.14 -4.59 27.38
N THR A 563 -22.80 -3.70 28.31
CA THR A 563 -22.57 -2.26 28.04
C THR A 563 -21.08 -1.96 27.96
N LEU A 564 -20.63 -1.37 26.84
CA LEU A 564 -19.31 -0.76 26.73
C LEU A 564 -19.26 0.49 27.63
N LEU A 565 -18.38 0.50 28.64
CA LEU A 565 -18.14 1.67 29.50
C LEU A 565 -17.19 2.67 28.83
N GLY A 566 -16.23 2.17 28.04
CA GLY A 566 -15.29 3.00 27.30
C GLY A 566 -14.07 2.23 26.79
N ASN A 567 -13.07 3.00 26.36
CA ASN A 567 -11.79 2.52 25.88
C ASN A 567 -10.67 3.12 26.73
N THR A 568 -9.65 2.32 27.01
CA THR A 568 -8.39 2.75 27.65
C THR A 568 -7.21 2.02 27.00
N VAL A 569 -5.99 2.24 27.47
CA VAL A 569 -4.78 1.52 27.05
C VAL A 569 -4.32 0.64 28.21
N LEU A 570 -4.07 -0.64 27.93
CA LEU A 570 -3.29 -1.49 28.83
C LEU A 570 -1.81 -1.13 28.64
N ASN A 571 -1.10 -0.87 29.73
CA ASN A 571 0.36 -0.69 29.71
C ASN A 571 1.08 -2.05 29.71
N THR A 572 2.31 -2.09 29.21
CA THR A 572 3.16 -3.29 29.28
C THR A 572 3.42 -3.66 30.74
N SER A 573 3.31 -4.96 31.06
CA SER A 573 3.45 -5.48 32.44
C SER A 573 4.10 -6.87 32.45
N LYS A 574 5.21 -7.01 33.19
CA LYS A 574 5.89 -8.29 33.44
C LYS A 574 5.06 -9.20 34.36
N PRO A 575 5.33 -10.51 34.40
CA PRO A 575 4.70 -11.39 35.39
C PRO A 575 4.92 -10.90 36.83
N GLY A 576 3.88 -10.95 37.64
CA GLY A 576 3.86 -10.49 39.03
C GLY A 576 3.58 -9.00 39.25
N GLU A 577 3.84 -8.13 38.26
CA GLU A 577 3.64 -6.68 38.38
C GLU A 577 2.16 -6.30 38.55
N THR A 578 1.92 -5.12 39.15
CA THR A 578 0.58 -4.53 39.29
C THR A 578 0.19 -3.76 38.04
N ILE A 579 -0.85 -4.24 37.37
CA ILE A 579 -1.57 -3.57 36.30
C ILE A 579 -2.55 -2.58 36.93
N ARG A 580 -2.49 -1.29 36.57
CA ARG A 580 -3.57 -0.32 36.81
C ARG A 580 -4.32 -0.08 35.51
N MET A 581 -5.64 0.08 35.59
CA MET A 581 -6.52 0.37 34.45
C MET A 581 -7.57 1.42 34.84
N GLU A 582 -7.67 2.49 34.06
CA GLU A 582 -8.65 3.57 34.23
C GLU A 582 -9.97 3.22 33.53
N LEU A 583 -11.08 3.36 34.24
CA LEU A 583 -12.42 2.94 33.80
C LEU A 583 -13.37 4.15 33.55
N GLY A 584 -12.83 5.37 33.51
CA GLY A 584 -13.57 6.60 33.24
C GLY A 584 -14.06 7.37 34.48
N GLN A 585 -14.71 8.51 34.24
CA GLN A 585 -15.20 9.42 35.30
C GLN A 585 -16.46 8.86 36.00
N ASP A 586 -16.48 8.88 37.34
CA ASP A 586 -17.64 8.52 38.16
C ASP A 586 -18.21 9.76 38.86
N ARG A 587 -19.45 10.13 38.52
CA ARG A 587 -20.10 11.35 39.01
C ARG A 587 -20.69 11.23 40.42
N ASP A 588 -20.67 10.04 41.02
CA ASP A 588 -21.07 9.87 42.43
C ASP A 588 -19.96 10.25 43.41
N ILE A 589 -18.69 10.27 42.97
CA ILE A 589 -17.57 10.73 43.79
C ILE A 589 -17.26 12.19 43.40
N LEU A 590 -17.71 13.12 44.23
CA LEU A 590 -17.51 14.56 44.00
C LEU A 590 -16.25 15.06 44.68
N VAL A 591 -15.47 15.88 43.97
CA VAL A 591 -14.29 16.58 44.50
C VAL A 591 -14.41 18.07 44.19
N ASN A 592 -14.26 18.91 45.22
CA ASN A 592 -14.41 20.36 45.12
C ASN A 592 -13.28 21.08 45.90
N ARG A 593 -12.32 21.63 45.16
CA ARG A 593 -11.17 22.38 45.71
C ARG A 593 -11.48 23.86 45.73
N ARG A 594 -11.22 24.51 46.87
CA ARG A 594 -11.20 25.96 47.03
C ARG A 594 -9.80 26.39 47.45
N GLU A 595 -9.29 27.45 46.83
CA GLU A 595 -8.05 28.13 47.21
C GLU A 595 -8.39 29.60 47.49
N THR A 596 -7.94 30.13 48.61
CA THR A 596 -7.95 31.57 48.90
C THR A 596 -6.55 32.05 49.20
N SER A 597 -6.25 33.31 48.89
CA SER A 597 -4.93 33.89 49.08
C SER A 597 -5.01 35.24 49.79
N PHE A 598 -4.03 35.50 50.66
CA PHE A 598 -3.84 36.78 51.34
C PHE A 598 -2.38 37.22 51.19
N GLU A 599 -2.16 38.40 50.61
CA GLU A 599 -0.84 39.01 50.50
C GLU A 599 -0.53 39.87 51.72
N GLN A 600 0.68 39.71 52.27
CA GLN A 600 1.22 40.48 53.36
C GLN A 600 2.65 40.92 53.00
N LYS A 601 2.98 42.19 53.19
CA LYS A 601 4.37 42.67 53.10
C LYS A 601 5.01 42.60 54.48
N GLU A 602 6.21 42.05 54.56
CA GLU A 602 6.99 41.88 55.79
C GLU A 602 8.35 42.57 55.64
N GLY A 603 8.81 43.24 56.71
CA GLY A 603 10.12 43.89 56.78
C GLY A 603 10.11 45.43 56.73
N VAL A 604 11.11 46.04 57.36
CA VAL A 604 11.33 47.50 57.43
C VAL A 604 12.66 47.92 56.76
N ILE A 605 13.60 46.99 56.58
CA ILE A 605 14.95 47.23 56.02
C ILE A 605 15.12 46.51 54.67
N SER A 606 14.61 45.28 54.55
CA SER A 606 14.38 44.61 53.26
C SER A 606 12.92 44.20 53.18
N SER A 607 12.22 44.65 52.13
CA SER A 607 10.80 44.37 51.93
C SER A 607 10.61 43.02 51.25
N ARG A 608 10.00 42.03 51.92
CA ARG A 608 9.56 40.79 51.29
C ARG A 608 8.03 40.78 51.13
N THR A 609 7.57 40.38 49.95
CA THR A 609 6.15 40.06 49.74
C THR A 609 5.93 38.61 50.13
N LYS A 610 4.85 38.33 50.85
CA LYS A 610 4.50 36.99 51.33
C LYS A 610 3.04 36.71 51.08
N ILE A 611 2.76 35.75 50.21
CA ILE A 611 1.40 35.36 49.87
C ILE A 611 1.10 34.05 50.61
N LYS A 612 0.15 34.11 51.53
CA LYS A 612 -0.40 32.95 52.25
C LYS A 612 -1.59 32.40 51.46
N TYR A 613 -1.55 31.12 51.14
CA TYR A 613 -2.60 30.38 50.45
C TYR A 613 -3.23 29.39 51.43
N LYS A 614 -4.56 29.33 51.45
CA LYS A 614 -5.34 28.34 52.18
C LYS A 614 -6.11 27.48 51.19
N VAL A 615 -5.91 26.16 51.24
CA VAL A 615 -6.55 25.19 50.36
C VAL A 615 -7.48 24.31 51.19
N SER A 616 -8.73 24.16 50.73
CA SER A 616 -9.73 23.27 51.33
C SER A 616 -10.38 22.44 50.22
N ILE A 617 -10.29 21.11 50.34
CA ILE A 617 -10.76 20.15 49.34
C ILE A 617 -11.87 19.30 49.97
N GLU A 618 -13.11 19.56 49.57
CA GLU A 618 -14.25 18.72 49.93
C GLU A 618 -14.32 17.52 48.98
N VAL A 619 -14.37 16.32 49.57
CA VAL A 619 -14.59 15.05 48.87
C VAL A 619 -15.87 14.42 49.42
N LYS A 620 -16.78 13.98 48.54
CA LYS A 620 -18.02 13.29 48.93
C LYS A 620 -18.30 12.06 48.09
N ASN A 621 -18.49 10.92 48.77
CA ASN A 621 -18.95 9.67 48.19
C ASN A 621 -20.49 9.62 48.25
N ARG A 622 -21.17 9.58 47.09
CA ARG A 622 -22.64 9.41 47.00
C ARG A 622 -23.06 7.95 46.81
N LYS A 623 -22.12 7.01 46.63
CA LYS A 623 -22.40 5.59 46.38
C LYS A 623 -22.84 4.90 47.68
N LYS A 624 -23.61 3.82 47.54
CA LYS A 624 -24.14 3.00 48.65
C LYS A 624 -23.10 2.04 49.28
N ARG A 625 -21.80 2.31 49.11
CA ARG A 625 -20.69 1.46 49.54
C ARG A 625 -19.48 2.32 49.92
N ASN A 626 -18.65 1.81 50.82
CA ASN A 626 -17.35 2.42 51.12
C ASN A 626 -16.43 2.31 49.90
N THR A 627 -15.49 3.24 49.75
CA THR A 627 -14.48 3.18 48.69
C THR A 627 -13.17 3.85 49.07
N VAL A 628 -12.09 3.53 48.36
CA VAL A 628 -10.76 4.14 48.54
C VAL A 628 -10.55 5.20 47.47
N LEU A 629 -10.20 6.42 47.87
CA LEU A 629 -9.76 7.50 46.96
C LEU A 629 -8.28 7.79 47.16
N THR A 630 -7.55 7.88 46.05
CA THR A 630 -6.26 8.58 45.96
C THR A 630 -6.52 9.98 45.38
N LEU A 631 -6.25 11.01 46.17
CA LEU A 631 -6.38 12.42 45.78
C LEU A 631 -4.99 13.03 45.60
N ILE A 632 -4.75 13.64 44.44
CA ILE A 632 -3.49 14.33 44.11
C ILE A 632 -3.71 15.85 44.04
N ASP A 633 -2.98 16.58 44.87
CA ASP A 633 -2.85 18.05 44.81
C ASP A 633 -1.37 18.43 44.79
N ARG A 634 -1.01 19.71 44.96
CA ARG A 634 0.40 20.13 45.07
C ARG A 634 0.58 21.38 45.92
N VAL A 635 1.73 21.47 46.56
CA VAL A 635 2.35 22.75 46.97
C VAL A 635 3.40 23.16 45.94
N PRO A 636 3.70 24.46 45.79
CA PRO A 636 4.84 24.88 44.97
C PRO A 636 6.17 24.41 45.57
N TYR A 637 7.16 24.19 44.71
CA TYR A 637 8.57 24.04 45.05
C TYR A 637 9.38 25.16 44.37
N THR A 638 10.65 25.30 44.72
CA THR A 638 11.57 26.30 44.13
C THR A 638 12.99 25.74 44.08
N VAL A 639 13.77 26.23 43.11
CA VAL A 639 15.23 26.08 43.01
C VAL A 639 15.94 27.44 43.04
N ASP A 640 15.18 28.51 43.30
CA ASP A 640 15.67 29.88 43.52
C ASP A 640 15.73 30.13 45.04
N ASP A 641 16.95 30.23 45.57
CA ASP A 641 17.26 30.45 46.99
C ASP A 641 16.68 31.76 47.54
N SER A 642 16.31 32.73 46.69
CA SER A 642 15.67 33.97 47.11
C SER A 642 14.21 33.79 47.53
N VAL A 643 13.58 32.67 47.12
CA VAL A 643 12.18 32.33 47.38
C VAL A 643 12.08 31.34 48.54
N GLU A 644 11.39 31.74 49.62
CA GLU A 644 11.10 30.86 50.75
C GLU A 644 9.68 30.28 50.61
N ILE A 645 9.54 28.96 50.70
CA ILE A 645 8.23 28.28 50.71
C ILE A 645 8.06 27.52 52.02
N LYS A 646 7.03 27.87 52.79
CA LYS A 646 6.60 27.18 54.02
C LYS A 646 5.22 26.57 53.81
N PHE A 647 4.95 25.43 54.42
CA PHE A 647 3.69 24.70 54.30
C PHE A 647 3.29 24.08 55.64
N GLU A 648 1.99 24.03 55.90
CA GLU A 648 1.38 23.51 57.12
C GLU A 648 0.19 22.63 56.72
N PHE A 649 0.26 21.34 57.05
CA PHE A 649 -0.82 20.39 56.75
C PHE A 649 -1.81 20.32 57.92
N GLY A 650 -3.09 20.16 57.60
CA GLY A 650 -4.11 19.84 58.59
C GLY A 650 -3.99 18.41 59.15
N LYS A 651 -5.08 17.91 59.73
CA LYS A 651 -5.13 16.59 60.38
C LYS A 651 -4.86 15.40 59.44
N ASP A 652 -5.11 15.59 58.15
CA ASP A 652 -4.80 14.62 57.10
C ASP A 652 -3.43 14.91 56.50
N LEU A 653 -2.49 13.99 56.68
CA LEU A 653 -1.12 14.11 56.20
C LEU A 653 -0.96 13.46 54.81
N PRO A 654 -0.44 14.17 53.80
CA PRO A 654 -0.11 13.59 52.51
C PRO A 654 1.26 12.91 52.53
N SER A 655 1.48 11.98 51.60
CA SER A 655 2.83 11.70 51.11
C SER A 655 3.23 12.80 50.12
N LYS A 656 4.36 13.48 50.36
CA LYS A 656 4.88 14.57 49.54
C LYS A 656 6.15 14.13 48.80
N ASN A 657 6.27 14.42 47.50
CA ASN A 657 7.54 14.27 46.77
C ASN A 657 8.35 15.59 46.71
N GLU A 658 9.57 15.52 46.19
CA GLU A 658 10.49 16.68 46.09
C GLU A 658 9.91 17.81 45.22
N GLU A 659 9.18 17.47 44.16
CA GLU A 659 8.47 18.39 43.26
C GLU A 659 7.19 19.01 43.88
N GLY A 660 6.89 18.72 45.15
CA GLY A 660 5.76 19.29 45.88
C GLY A 660 4.39 18.64 45.62
N ILE A 661 4.33 17.55 44.86
CA ILE A 661 3.09 16.78 44.65
C ILE A 661 2.66 16.13 45.97
N LEU A 662 1.37 16.27 46.31
CA LEU A 662 0.74 15.75 47.52
C LEU A 662 -0.18 14.57 47.19
N THR A 663 0.12 13.39 47.72
CA THR A 663 -0.70 12.19 47.58
C THR A 663 -1.43 11.89 48.89
N TYR A 664 -2.76 12.01 48.88
CA TYR A 664 -3.62 11.59 49.99
C TYR A 664 -4.35 10.30 49.62
N LYS A 665 -4.15 9.21 50.39
CA LYS A 665 -4.98 8.00 50.30
C LYS A 665 -5.97 7.97 51.45
N MET A 666 -7.25 7.71 51.16
CA MET A 666 -8.30 7.73 52.18
C MET A 666 -9.43 6.75 51.89
N GLU A 667 -10.02 6.18 52.93
CA GLU A 667 -11.34 5.56 52.83
C GLU A 667 -12.44 6.62 52.92
N LEU A 668 -13.48 6.45 52.10
CA LEU A 668 -14.69 7.26 52.05
C LEU A 668 -15.89 6.35 52.30
N PRO A 669 -16.51 6.38 53.50
CA PRO A 669 -17.69 5.59 53.79
C PRO A 669 -18.86 5.85 52.83
N SER A 670 -19.79 4.90 52.72
CA SER A 670 -21.05 5.04 51.98
C SER A 670 -21.79 6.34 52.38
N GLY A 671 -22.09 7.22 51.41
CA GLY A 671 -22.70 8.53 51.65
C GLY A 671 -21.79 9.58 52.33
N GLY A 672 -20.56 9.20 52.68
CA GLY A 672 -19.64 9.96 53.51
C GLY A 672 -19.00 11.18 52.84
N LYS A 673 -18.51 12.09 53.67
CA LYS A 673 -17.79 13.31 53.28
C LYS A 673 -16.48 13.41 54.06
N LYS A 674 -15.43 13.89 53.40
CA LYS A 674 -14.16 14.29 54.01
C LYS A 674 -13.78 15.70 53.53
N ILE A 675 -13.06 16.45 54.35
CA ILE A 675 -12.48 17.75 53.98
C ILE A 675 -11.00 17.67 54.29
N ILE A 676 -10.15 17.96 53.31
CA ILE A 676 -8.69 18.01 53.46
C ILE A 676 -8.26 19.46 53.36
N GLU A 677 -7.51 19.94 54.35
CA GLU A 677 -7.12 21.35 54.46
C GLU A 677 -5.61 21.47 54.68
N PHE A 678 -4.98 22.41 53.98
CA PHE A 678 -3.58 22.76 54.16
C PHE A 678 -3.33 24.22 53.78
N GLU A 679 -2.28 24.79 54.35
CA GLU A 679 -1.84 26.15 54.07
C GLU A 679 -0.39 26.15 53.55
N TYR A 680 -0.05 27.10 52.70
CA TYR A 680 1.34 27.35 52.33
C TYR A 680 1.58 28.84 52.11
N SER A 681 2.77 29.33 52.43
CA SER A 681 3.18 30.70 52.17
C SER A 681 4.41 30.75 51.30
N VAL A 682 4.34 31.52 50.21
CA VAL A 682 5.49 31.86 49.36
C VAL A 682 5.95 33.26 49.73
N SER A 683 7.21 33.41 50.13
CA SER A 683 7.85 34.70 50.42
C SER A 683 9.00 34.96 49.46
N TYR A 684 9.07 36.15 48.88
CA TYR A 684 10.08 36.56 47.90
C TYR A 684 10.41 38.07 48.05
N PRO A 685 11.53 38.57 47.49
CA PRO A 685 11.86 40.00 47.51
C PRO A 685 10.78 40.82 46.79
N SER A 686 10.34 41.95 47.36
CA SER A 686 9.18 42.71 46.84
C SER A 686 9.42 43.36 45.47
N GLU A 687 10.69 43.57 45.14
CA GLU A 687 11.23 44.06 43.87
C GLU A 687 11.17 42.99 42.76
N ASN A 688 11.15 41.70 43.12
CA ASN A 688 11.08 40.59 42.17
C ASN A 688 9.61 40.29 41.80
N LYS A 689 9.39 39.85 40.56
CA LYS A 689 8.09 39.38 40.08
C LYS A 689 8.02 37.87 40.16
N LEU A 690 7.12 37.32 40.99
CA LEU A 690 6.87 35.88 41.05
C LEU A 690 6.33 35.38 39.69
N ILE A 691 7.04 34.45 39.07
CA ILE A 691 6.61 33.74 37.84
C ILE A 691 6.23 32.30 38.22
N ARG A 692 5.12 31.81 37.67
CA ARG A 692 4.67 30.41 37.83
C ARG A 692 4.84 29.66 36.51
N THR A 693 5.97 28.98 36.34
CA THR A 693 6.17 28.00 35.27
C THR A 693 5.57 26.64 35.64
N PRO A 694 5.08 25.83 34.68
CA PRO A 694 4.92 24.40 34.87
C PRO A 694 6.28 23.74 35.14
N GLY A 695 6.33 22.75 36.03
CA GLY A 695 7.48 21.85 36.13
C GLY A 695 7.56 20.89 34.94
N SER A 696 8.70 20.23 34.78
CA SER A 696 8.91 19.20 33.75
C SER A 696 8.30 17.84 34.11
N GLY A 697 7.99 17.61 35.39
CA GLY A 697 7.35 16.39 35.89
C GLY A 697 5.81 16.42 35.76
N GLY A 698 5.24 15.24 35.56
CA GLY A 698 3.80 14.97 35.61
C GLY A 698 3.51 13.70 36.42
N TYR A 699 2.29 13.58 36.92
CA TYR A 699 1.79 12.43 37.69
C TYR A 699 0.72 11.68 36.88
#